data_AF-A0A804HYB7-F1
#
_entry.id   AF-A0A804HYB7-F1
#
_cell.length_a   1.000
_cell.length_b   1.000
_cell.length_c   1.000
_cell.angle_alpha   90.00
_cell.angle_beta   90.00
_cell.angle_gamma   90.00
#
_symmetry.space_group_name_H-M   'P 1'
#
loop_
_entity.id
_entity.type
_entity.pdbx_description
1 polymer ?
#
loop_
_entity_poly.entity_id
_entity_poly.type
_entity_poly.pdbx_seq_one_letter_code
_entity_poly.pdbx_strand_id
1 'polypeptide(L)'
;MDENRSKSEVVVQNSSMRMKNEGQPSAQGALSVFSSATACTEAICFAKKQPYHGPKAGTQSSLMNIPNENAESQYASCHMLSDKLSQAKLHHDDRPSDVALIESYSKHHQVVSFIWAVCRSIVPVSLLGNSSCWKSLQRNISKFVKLHRFEKFYVKQCIHGVKMSCFHFLSKVRSSKCSCNGNSRSEFGGSIRKDSRKPCNSKMILVGNLFSRWMRWFFFDMIVPMISANFYVTERESRKHELFYYPKPVWRTLVQRTIASLEGDKFKLLDQVFVRNIISKRSFGFSKVKFLPKNKCLRFLTNLRASSIVRLSNPEFGSRYCSIGAKEKATMHRKYKSAQDRGFVRCRSVNSALREVYAILRRVKVEKPEILGSSVFDYNDVHQRLHQFISKIKNRTSKMPEIYIVVADVRKAFDSIDQDMLIGILKDILQNDEYVMRKHVKISCRKKSLRILHDHVYCDYSSSNCCDSVSEPSVSAGSILIDQGISLRIQKEKLLYVLREHLKCNILQVGQNFYLQKVGIPQGSVLSSLLCSYYYGHMERSLILPYLQRSSSDLVVSSSKYTINECTTELANNAISGVESLKYDMACLGCPNITDLGKNNLLPFTEHHATEVNTVTSDKECSTSGENLLLRLIDDFIFISTSKEQAGRFFNRMTRGFRAYNCYSNKTKFGTNFGMTQNHGLINRIYSGADGILFLPWSGLLINCQTLEIQADYTRYFGINIRSTLTIELHAKPCYRLKEKLLNFVKTRCHPIFYDSNINAPATVCLNAYQAFLLCAMKFHCYIHSMQDVTKPKPSYLLEIIERSFR
;
A
#
# COMPACT_ATOMS: atom_id res chain seq x y z
N MET A 1 67.12 -26.96 -9.13
CA MET A 1 66.19 -27.88 -9.80
C MET A 1 64.88 -27.12 -9.96
N ASP A 2 64.73 -26.61 -11.19
CA ASP A 2 63.54 -26.19 -11.96
C ASP A 2 62.53 -25.21 -11.32
N GLU A 3 62.03 -24.14 -11.96
CA GLU A 3 62.07 -23.67 -13.36
C GLU A 3 61.55 -22.20 -13.45
N ASN A 4 61.99 -21.51 -14.51
CA ASN A 4 61.47 -20.34 -15.28
C ASN A 4 59.99 -19.90 -15.07
N ARG A 5 59.46 -18.70 -15.43
CA ARG A 5 59.82 -17.44 -16.14
C ARG A 5 58.62 -16.48 -15.88
N SER A 6 58.82 -15.23 -15.45
CA SER A 6 58.93 -13.98 -16.25
C SER A 6 57.64 -13.38 -16.82
N LYS A 7 57.43 -12.11 -16.44
CA LYS A 7 56.43 -11.11 -16.86
C LYS A 7 56.57 -10.69 -18.33
N SER A 8 55.49 -10.14 -18.92
CA SER A 8 55.57 -9.05 -19.90
C SER A 8 54.25 -8.27 -20.05
N GLU A 9 54.39 -6.95 -20.12
CA GLU A 9 53.38 -5.92 -20.42
C GLU A 9 53.05 -5.87 -21.92
N VAL A 10 51.87 -5.33 -22.27
CA VAL A 10 51.60 -4.81 -23.62
C VAL A 10 50.81 -3.49 -23.56
N VAL A 11 51.35 -2.51 -24.30
CA VAL A 11 50.87 -1.16 -24.64
C VAL A 11 50.04 -1.20 -25.92
N VAL A 12 48.99 -0.36 -26.08
CA VAL A 12 48.58 0.16 -27.41
C VAL A 12 47.99 1.59 -27.30
N GLN A 13 48.46 2.48 -28.17
CA GLN A 13 48.00 3.86 -28.44
C GLN A 13 47.21 3.97 -29.76
N ASN A 14 46.40 5.03 -29.82
CA ASN A 14 45.60 5.66 -30.90
C ASN A 14 45.98 5.48 -32.38
N SER A 15 44.96 5.54 -33.25
CA SER A 15 45.00 6.30 -34.52
C SER A 15 43.60 6.70 -35.03
N SER A 16 43.56 7.79 -35.79
CA SER A 16 42.39 8.49 -36.37
C SER A 16 42.49 8.43 -37.89
N MET A 17 41.39 8.20 -38.63
CA MET A 17 41.24 8.70 -40.02
C MET A 17 39.81 8.60 -40.59
N ARG A 18 39.27 9.79 -40.91
CA ARG A 18 38.52 10.24 -42.11
C ARG A 18 37.96 9.20 -43.10
N MET A 19 36.66 9.32 -43.45
CA MET A 19 36.09 8.92 -44.75
C MET A 19 35.12 9.99 -45.26
N LYS A 20 35.30 10.39 -46.52
CA LYS A 20 34.49 11.33 -47.31
C LYS A 20 33.41 10.58 -48.11
N ASN A 21 32.34 11.30 -48.42
CA ASN A 21 31.25 10.96 -49.35
C ASN A 21 31.74 10.64 -50.78
N GLU A 22 31.02 9.73 -51.47
CA GLU A 22 30.23 9.99 -52.70
C GLU A 22 29.60 8.70 -53.24
N GLY A 23 28.40 8.82 -53.85
CA GLY A 23 27.82 7.79 -54.75
C GLY A 23 26.42 7.26 -54.41
N GLN A 24 25.37 8.00 -54.74
CA GLN A 24 24.01 7.45 -54.96
C GLN A 24 23.96 6.65 -56.28
N PRO A 25 22.95 5.78 -56.46
CA PRO A 25 21.84 6.15 -57.33
C PRO A 25 20.42 5.90 -56.76
N SER A 26 19.51 6.72 -57.29
CA SER A 26 18.04 6.69 -57.41
C SER A 26 17.41 5.30 -57.67
N ALA A 27 16.12 4.99 -57.46
CA ALA A 27 14.87 5.76 -57.56
C ALA A 27 13.76 5.06 -56.72
N GLN A 28 13.01 5.79 -55.90
CA GLN A 28 11.59 6.13 -56.09
C GLN A 28 10.64 4.97 -56.46
N GLY A 29 9.75 4.66 -55.51
CA GLY A 29 8.51 3.92 -55.73
C GLY A 29 7.78 3.64 -54.41
N ALA A 30 6.69 4.39 -54.17
CA ALA A 30 5.63 4.20 -53.16
C ALA A 30 5.70 5.07 -51.88
N LEU A 31 5.34 6.34 -52.08
CA LEU A 31 4.69 7.23 -51.12
C LEU A 31 3.15 7.01 -51.17
N SER A 32 2.48 7.31 -50.05
CA SER A 32 1.04 7.13 -49.73
C SER A 32 0.72 5.72 -49.18
N VAL A 33 0.29 5.52 -47.93
CA VAL A 33 -0.84 6.14 -47.22
C VAL A 33 -0.59 6.16 -45.69
N PHE A 34 -1.17 7.16 -45.01
CA PHE A 34 -1.23 7.43 -43.55
C PHE A 34 -0.17 8.36 -42.94
N SER A 35 -0.24 9.61 -43.40
CA SER A 35 0.00 10.82 -42.60
C SER A 35 -1.18 11.05 -41.64
N SER A 36 -0.95 10.92 -40.32
CA SER A 36 -1.56 11.81 -39.30
C SER A 36 -0.91 11.54 -37.93
N ALA A 37 -0.75 12.63 -37.15
CA ALA A 37 -0.29 12.68 -35.76
C ALA A 37 1.23 12.74 -35.48
N THR A 38 1.88 13.80 -35.98
CA THR A 38 2.98 14.45 -35.26
C THR A 38 2.97 15.96 -35.50
N ALA A 39 2.35 16.72 -34.60
CA ALA A 39 2.71 18.09 -34.26
C ALA A 39 1.85 18.58 -33.07
N CYS A 40 2.39 19.54 -32.33
CA CYS A 40 1.77 20.37 -31.29
C CYS A 40 1.90 19.88 -29.83
N THR A 41 3.15 19.93 -29.38
CA THR A 41 3.53 20.66 -28.16
C THR A 41 2.95 22.09 -28.15
N GLU A 42 2.62 22.59 -26.95
CA GLU A 42 2.19 23.97 -26.62
C GLU A 42 0.71 24.35 -26.87
N ALA A 43 -0.09 24.35 -25.79
CA ALA A 43 -1.28 25.20 -25.68
C ALA A 43 -1.53 25.59 -24.21
N ILE A 44 -1.03 26.77 -23.87
CA ILE A 44 -1.43 27.59 -22.73
C ILE A 44 -2.82 28.16 -23.04
N CYS A 45 -3.84 27.85 -22.25
CA CYS A 45 -5.13 28.53 -22.33
C CYS A 45 -5.13 29.81 -21.47
N PHE A 46 -4.82 30.94 -22.11
CA PHE A 46 -5.35 32.25 -21.77
C PHE A 46 -6.66 32.44 -22.53
N ALA A 47 -7.78 32.60 -21.82
CA ALA A 47 -9.04 33.02 -22.43
C ALA A 47 -9.08 34.57 -22.48
N LYS A 48 -9.11 35.13 -23.69
CA LYS A 48 -9.41 36.56 -23.94
C LYS A 48 -10.90 36.70 -24.30
N LYS A 49 -11.53 37.68 -23.65
CA LYS A 49 -12.84 38.25 -23.94
C LYS A 49 -12.88 38.86 -25.35
N GLN A 50 -14.03 38.77 -26.01
CA GLN A 50 -14.40 39.55 -27.19
C GLN A 50 -15.05 40.91 -26.78
N PRO A 51 -15.02 41.93 -27.67
CA PRO A 51 -15.29 43.33 -27.35
C PRO A 51 -16.73 43.77 -27.70
N TYR A 52 -17.22 44.82 -27.03
CA TYR A 52 -18.32 45.65 -27.54
C TYR A 52 -18.09 47.13 -27.15
N HIS A 53 -18.52 48.02 -28.04
CA HIS A 53 -18.22 49.44 -28.18
C HIS A 53 -18.65 50.36 -27.01
N GLY A 54 -17.95 51.51 -26.86
CA GLY A 54 -18.13 52.55 -25.83
C GLY A 54 -19.39 53.43 -25.96
N PRO A 55 -19.46 54.61 -25.29
CA PRO A 55 -18.53 55.72 -25.54
C PRO A 55 -18.02 56.57 -24.34
N LYS A 56 -16.83 57.15 -24.59
CA LYS A 56 -16.19 58.43 -24.17
C LYS A 56 -16.78 59.29 -23.04
N ALA A 57 -15.92 59.73 -22.11
CA ALA A 57 -15.29 61.08 -22.04
C ALA A 57 -14.78 61.43 -20.62
N GLY A 58 -13.72 62.25 -20.51
CA GLY A 58 -13.50 63.11 -19.34
C GLY A 58 -12.18 62.94 -18.56
N THR A 59 -11.17 63.69 -18.96
CA THR A 59 -9.92 64.00 -18.27
C THR A 59 -10.16 64.75 -16.95
N GLN A 60 -9.44 64.43 -15.86
CA GLN A 60 -8.75 65.42 -14.99
C GLN A 60 -8.06 64.78 -13.78
N SER A 61 -6.91 65.35 -13.44
CA SER A 61 -6.12 65.14 -12.23
C SER A 61 -6.80 65.75 -11.00
N SER A 62 -6.62 65.14 -9.83
CA SER A 62 -6.53 65.87 -8.54
C SER A 62 -6.21 64.94 -7.38
N LEU A 63 -5.34 65.44 -6.50
CA LEU A 63 -5.10 64.93 -5.15
C LEU A 63 -6.38 64.99 -4.31
N MET A 64 -6.61 63.97 -3.47
CA MET A 64 -6.74 64.09 -2.00
C MET A 64 -7.44 62.87 -1.37
N ASN A 65 -6.89 62.47 -0.22
CA ASN A 65 -7.55 61.95 0.99
C ASN A 65 -8.57 60.80 0.86
N ILE A 66 -8.15 59.61 1.31
CA ILE A 66 -9.05 58.52 1.73
C ILE A 66 -9.12 58.55 3.26
N PRO A 67 -10.31 58.71 3.89
CA PRO A 67 -10.48 58.56 5.32
C PRO A 67 -10.56 57.08 5.73
N ASN A 68 -10.24 56.89 7.01
CA ASN A 68 -10.35 55.67 7.79
C ASN A 68 -11.83 55.24 7.94
N GLU A 69 -12.07 53.98 8.37
CA GLU A 69 -13.37 53.28 8.62
C GLU A 69 -13.88 52.48 7.40
N ASN A 70 -14.19 51.17 7.43
CA ASN A 70 -14.69 50.30 8.50
C ASN A 70 -14.16 48.86 8.36
N ALA A 71 -13.67 48.32 9.48
CA ALA A 71 -13.19 46.95 9.62
C ALA A 71 -14.20 46.10 10.41
N GLU A 72 -15.45 45.99 9.95
CA GLU A 72 -16.46 45.15 10.63
C GLU A 72 -17.32 44.25 9.72
N SER A 73 -17.26 44.36 8.38
CA SER A 73 -18.16 43.56 7.52
C SER A 73 -17.59 42.21 7.02
N GLN A 74 -16.34 41.85 7.32
CA GLN A 74 -15.72 40.59 6.86
C GLN A 74 -15.61 39.49 7.93
N TYR A 75 -15.88 39.79 9.20
CA TYR A 75 -15.88 38.79 10.29
C TYR A 75 -17.23 38.05 10.45
N ALA A 76 -18.30 38.53 9.83
CA ALA A 76 -19.63 37.92 9.92
C ALA A 76 -19.81 36.62 9.10
N SER A 77 -18.96 36.36 8.08
CA SER A 77 -19.18 35.22 7.18
C SER A 77 -18.64 33.88 7.72
N CYS A 78 -17.67 33.90 8.65
CA CYS A 78 -17.12 32.67 9.25
C CYS A 78 -17.89 32.19 10.50
N HIS A 79 -18.56 33.09 11.23
CA HIS A 79 -19.37 32.71 12.41
C HIS A 79 -20.73 32.11 12.01
N MET A 80 -21.27 32.48 10.85
CA MET A 80 -22.55 31.98 10.34
C MET A 80 -22.53 30.50 9.91
N LEU A 81 -21.36 29.88 9.79
CA LEU A 81 -21.22 28.44 9.48
C LEU A 81 -21.05 27.57 10.73
N SER A 82 -20.59 28.11 11.87
CA SER A 82 -20.56 27.36 13.13
C SER A 82 -21.92 27.33 13.81
N ASP A 83 -22.67 28.45 13.76
CA ASP A 83 -23.95 28.56 14.49
C ASP A 83 -25.10 27.82 13.79
N LYS A 84 -25.03 27.65 12.45
CA LYS A 84 -25.99 26.81 11.71
C LYS A 84 -25.85 25.31 11.97
N LEU A 85 -24.76 24.85 12.59
CA LEU A 85 -24.56 23.44 12.97
C LEU A 85 -24.98 23.14 14.41
N SER A 86 -25.12 24.15 15.27
CA SER A 86 -25.53 24.00 16.68
C SER A 86 -27.05 24.06 16.90
N GLN A 87 -27.82 24.62 15.96
CA GLN A 87 -29.28 24.81 16.10
C GLN A 87 -30.15 23.97 15.14
N ALA A 88 -29.62 22.90 14.54
CA ALA A 88 -30.43 22.00 13.72
C ALA A 88 -31.04 20.85 14.57
N LYS A 89 -32.01 21.18 15.41
CA LYS A 89 -33.08 20.24 15.80
C LYS A 89 -34.36 20.73 15.11
N LEU A 90 -35.03 19.81 14.40
CA LEU A 90 -36.28 19.97 13.63
C LEU A 90 -36.10 20.43 12.18
N HIS A 91 -35.80 19.49 11.29
CA HIS A 91 -36.54 19.13 10.06
C HIS A 91 -35.68 18.16 9.22
N HIS A 92 -36.34 17.20 8.58
CA HIS A 92 -35.72 16.09 7.87
C HIS A 92 -35.03 16.57 6.57
N ASP A 93 -33.80 16.06 6.35
CA ASP A 93 -33.12 15.91 5.05
C ASP A 93 -32.12 16.96 4.48
N ASP A 94 -31.63 17.93 5.25
CA ASP A 94 -30.58 18.89 4.78
C ASP A 94 -29.14 18.53 5.19
N ARG A 95 -28.86 17.27 5.57
CA ARG A 95 -27.50 16.87 5.99
C ARG A 95 -26.60 16.67 4.77
N PRO A 96 -25.42 17.32 4.69
CA PRO A 96 -24.52 17.12 3.56
C PRO A 96 -24.14 15.65 3.43
N SER A 97 -24.18 15.13 2.21
CA SER A 97 -23.81 13.74 1.91
C SER A 97 -22.35 13.45 2.33
N ASP A 98 -22.04 12.19 2.63
CA ASP A 98 -20.67 11.81 3.02
C ASP A 98 -19.64 12.15 1.93
N VAL A 99 -20.05 12.11 0.66
CA VAL A 99 -19.22 12.54 -0.48
C VAL A 99 -18.91 14.04 -0.39
N ALA A 100 -19.91 14.88 -0.13
CA ALA A 100 -19.72 16.32 0.01
C ALA A 100 -18.79 16.65 1.20
N LEU A 101 -18.95 15.95 2.33
CA LEU A 101 -18.06 16.12 3.48
C LEU A 101 -16.63 15.67 3.20
N ILE A 102 -16.42 14.58 2.47
CA ILE A 102 -15.08 14.13 2.05
C ILE A 102 -14.43 15.18 1.15
N GLU A 103 -15.18 15.87 0.30
CA GLU A 103 -14.65 16.96 -0.54
C GLU A 103 -14.47 18.30 0.19
N SER A 104 -14.87 18.41 1.46
CA SER A 104 -14.78 19.62 2.28
C SER A 104 -13.39 19.87 2.92
N TYR A 105 -12.31 19.68 2.16
CA TYR A 105 -10.94 19.97 2.61
C TYR A 105 -10.50 21.38 2.21
N SER A 106 -9.56 21.95 2.96
CA SER A 106 -8.95 23.25 2.64
C SER A 106 -7.87 23.10 1.59
N LYS A 107 -7.91 23.94 0.56
CA LYS A 107 -6.88 24.00 -0.49
C LYS A 107 -5.56 24.50 0.09
N HIS A 108 -4.43 24.06 -0.48
CA HIS A 108 -3.08 24.44 -0.03
C HIS A 108 -2.90 25.96 0.14
N HIS A 109 -3.42 26.78 -0.78
CA HIS A 109 -3.31 28.24 -0.68
C HIS A 109 -4.13 28.82 0.49
N GLN A 110 -5.30 28.27 0.81
CA GLN A 110 -6.11 28.70 1.95
C GLN A 110 -5.39 28.40 3.26
N VAL A 111 -4.78 27.21 3.37
CA VAL A 111 -3.96 26.83 4.53
C VAL A 111 -2.77 27.77 4.70
N VAL A 112 -2.06 28.10 3.62
CA VAL A 112 -0.94 29.05 3.66
C VAL A 112 -1.40 30.45 4.07
N SER A 113 -2.50 30.96 3.52
CA SER A 113 -3.06 32.27 3.89
C SER A 113 -3.47 32.31 5.35
N PHE A 114 -4.12 31.25 5.86
CA PHE A 114 -4.49 31.12 7.26
C PHE A 114 -3.25 31.14 8.18
N ILE A 115 -2.25 30.29 7.90
CA ILE A 115 -1.01 30.26 8.68
C ILE A 115 -0.34 31.63 8.68
N TRP A 116 -0.24 32.26 7.52
CA TRP A 116 0.41 33.56 7.39
C TRP A 116 -0.33 34.67 8.13
N ALA A 117 -1.66 34.70 8.08
CA ALA A 117 -2.48 35.64 8.84
C ALA A 117 -2.24 35.48 10.35
N VAL A 118 -2.30 34.26 10.87
CA VAL A 118 -2.06 33.98 12.29
C VAL A 118 -0.63 34.33 12.70
N CYS A 119 0.37 34.03 11.86
CA CYS A 119 1.76 34.42 12.13
C CYS A 119 1.93 35.94 12.24
N ARG A 120 1.22 36.73 11.43
CA ARG A 120 1.27 38.20 11.49
C ARG A 120 0.59 38.77 12.75
N SER A 121 -0.38 38.05 13.30
CA SER A 121 -1.06 38.44 14.55
C SER A 121 -0.24 38.09 15.79
N ILE A 122 0.52 36.99 15.76
CA ILE A 122 1.26 36.49 16.93
C ILE A 122 2.71 36.98 16.97
N VAL A 123 3.42 36.98 15.84
CA VAL A 123 4.85 37.31 15.81
C VAL A 123 5.04 38.81 15.64
N PRO A 124 5.80 39.47 16.53
CA PRO A 124 6.15 40.88 16.36
C PRO A 124 6.77 41.16 14.99
N VAL A 125 6.35 42.26 14.36
CA VAL A 125 6.79 42.65 13.02
C VAL A 125 8.32 42.74 12.91
N SER A 126 8.99 43.16 13.99
CA SER A 126 10.45 43.24 14.09
C SER A 126 11.17 41.89 13.96
N LEU A 127 10.48 40.78 14.28
CA LEU A 127 10.99 39.42 14.15
C LEU A 127 10.66 38.78 12.81
N LEU A 128 9.64 39.26 12.08
CA LEU A 128 9.27 38.76 10.74
C LEU A 128 10.10 39.40 9.61
N GLY A 129 10.82 40.48 9.92
CA GLY A 129 11.61 41.25 8.96
C GLY A 129 10.74 42.13 8.06
N ASN A 130 11.31 42.59 6.94
CA ASN A 130 10.64 43.49 5.99
C ASN A 130 9.76 42.77 4.95
N SER A 131 8.99 43.55 4.17
CA SER A 131 8.06 43.06 3.13
C SER A 131 8.68 42.10 2.09
N SER A 132 9.96 42.28 1.74
CA SER A 132 10.67 41.37 0.83
C SER A 132 10.85 39.98 1.46
N CYS A 133 11.21 39.94 2.74
CA CYS A 133 11.36 38.70 3.50
C CYS A 133 10.03 38.01 3.78
N TRP A 134 8.92 38.76 3.92
CA TRP A 134 7.58 38.17 4.04
C TRP A 134 7.20 37.33 2.83
N LYS A 135 7.46 37.84 1.61
CA LYS A 135 7.20 37.07 0.38
C LYS A 135 8.02 35.78 0.35
N SER A 136 9.28 35.82 0.80
CA SER A 136 10.13 34.62 0.87
C SER A 136 9.67 33.64 1.95
N LEU A 137 9.27 34.12 3.13
CA LEU A 137 8.72 33.28 4.20
C LEU A 137 7.41 32.61 3.76
N GLN A 138 6.47 33.36 3.18
CA GLN A 138 5.22 32.82 2.66
C GLN A 138 5.46 31.79 1.53
N ARG A 139 6.43 32.04 0.65
CA ARG A 139 6.87 31.06 -0.35
C ARG A 139 7.41 29.78 0.30
N ASN A 140 8.22 29.88 1.35
CA ASN A 140 8.77 28.71 2.06
C ASN A 140 7.70 27.95 2.84
N ILE A 141 6.72 28.64 3.44
CA ILE A 141 5.52 28.03 4.05
C ILE A 141 4.71 27.30 2.98
N SER A 142 4.50 27.92 1.81
CA SER A 142 3.81 27.28 0.68
C SER A 142 4.53 26.01 0.21
N LYS A 143 5.87 26.03 0.12
CA LYS A 143 6.66 24.84 -0.18
C LYS A 143 6.48 23.75 0.88
N PHE A 144 6.46 24.12 2.16
CA PHE A 144 6.24 23.19 3.27
C PHE A 144 4.85 22.54 3.23
N VAL A 145 3.79 23.33 3.05
CA VAL A 145 2.40 22.85 3.01
C VAL A 145 2.13 21.94 1.81
N LYS A 146 2.84 22.13 0.69
CA LYS A 146 2.73 21.32 -0.54
C LYS A 146 3.59 20.05 -0.56
N LEU A 147 4.29 19.73 0.53
CA LEU A 147 5.08 18.50 0.61
C LEU A 147 4.19 17.28 0.53
N HIS A 148 4.71 16.23 -0.10
CA HIS A 148 4.04 14.95 -0.15
C HIS A 148 4.41 14.09 1.05
N ARG A 149 3.62 13.04 1.30
CA ARG A 149 3.91 12.07 2.34
C ARG A 149 5.31 11.47 2.19
N PHE A 150 6.01 11.34 3.32
CA PHE A 150 7.38 10.85 3.44
C PHE A 150 8.48 11.81 2.96
N GLU A 151 8.12 12.97 2.40
CA GLU A 151 9.10 14.02 2.10
C GLU A 151 9.55 14.73 3.37
N LYS A 152 10.76 15.27 3.34
CA LYS A 152 11.38 15.96 4.47
C LYS A 152 11.65 17.41 4.09
N PHE A 153 11.37 18.32 5.02
CA PHE A 153 11.71 19.74 4.90
C PHE A 153 12.86 20.07 5.84
N TYR A 154 13.93 20.63 5.28
CA TYR A 154 15.14 20.93 6.04
C TYR A 154 15.27 22.42 6.34
N VAL A 155 15.97 22.76 7.41
CA VAL A 155 16.21 24.16 7.83
C VAL A 155 16.82 25.00 6.70
N LYS A 156 17.69 24.42 5.87
CA LYS A 156 18.24 25.09 4.67
C LYS A 156 17.15 25.57 3.70
N GLN A 157 16.07 24.81 3.55
CA GLN A 157 14.92 25.17 2.70
C GLN A 157 14.04 26.23 3.38
N CYS A 158 13.93 26.23 4.72
CA CYS A 158 13.27 27.30 5.46
C CYS A 158 13.96 28.66 5.26
N ILE A 159 15.30 28.65 5.18
CA ILE A 159 16.17 29.83 5.01
C ILE A 159 16.24 30.31 3.55
N HIS A 160 16.02 29.42 2.59
CA HIS A 160 16.23 29.69 1.17
C HIS A 160 15.50 30.96 0.70
N GLY A 161 16.24 31.89 0.07
CA GLY A 161 15.71 33.16 -0.43
C GLY A 161 15.34 34.19 0.63
N VAL A 162 15.61 33.94 1.91
CA VAL A 162 15.38 34.88 3.02
C VAL A 162 16.69 35.61 3.33
N LYS A 163 16.71 36.93 3.18
CA LYS A 163 17.90 37.75 3.44
C LYS A 163 18.04 37.99 4.95
N MET A 164 19.20 37.66 5.51
CA MET A 164 19.48 37.90 6.94
C MET A 164 19.42 39.38 7.31
N SER A 165 19.74 40.29 6.37
CA SER A 165 19.65 41.73 6.56
C SER A 165 18.24 42.25 6.84
N CYS A 166 17.20 41.45 6.56
CA CYS A 166 15.82 41.82 6.88
C CYS A 166 15.52 41.82 8.39
N PHE A 167 16.32 41.13 9.21
CA PHE A 167 16.03 40.92 10.62
C PHE A 167 16.88 41.85 11.48
N HIS A 168 16.28 42.95 11.92
CA HIS A 168 17.01 43.98 12.67
C HIS A 168 17.59 43.44 13.99
N PHE A 169 16.98 42.45 14.62
CA PHE A 169 17.53 41.87 15.86
C PHE A 169 18.86 41.14 15.65
N LEU A 170 19.14 40.64 14.43
CA LEU A 170 20.40 39.95 14.12
C LEU A 170 21.59 40.91 14.03
N SER A 171 21.38 42.17 13.66
CA SER A 171 22.45 43.17 13.60
C SER A 171 22.95 43.59 14.99
N LYS A 172 22.13 43.38 16.03
CA LYS A 172 22.43 43.72 17.43
C LYS A 172 23.28 42.68 18.15
N VAL A 173 23.56 41.52 17.54
CA VAL A 173 24.35 40.44 18.15
C VAL A 173 25.82 40.86 18.24
N ARG A 174 26.34 41.00 19.47
CA ARG A 174 27.76 41.29 19.75
C ARG A 174 28.54 39.98 19.91
N SER A 175 29.72 39.89 19.28
CA SER A 175 30.65 38.79 19.51
C SER A 175 31.53 39.17 20.71
N SER A 176 31.40 38.46 21.84
CA SER A 176 32.16 38.78 23.06
C SER A 176 33.63 38.35 23.01
N LYS A 177 34.12 37.77 21.91
CA LYS A 177 35.54 37.41 21.72
C LYS A 177 35.95 37.53 20.24
N CYS A 178 36.10 38.75 19.74
CA CYS A 178 36.98 38.97 18.58
C CYS A 178 38.10 39.91 19.01
N SER A 179 39.33 39.40 19.01
CA SER A 179 40.57 40.17 19.22
C SER A 179 40.83 41.19 18.11
N CYS A 180 39.93 41.32 17.14
CA CYS A 180 40.02 42.27 16.02
C CYS A 180 39.62 43.71 16.39
N ASN A 181 39.59 44.04 17.69
CA ASN A 181 39.26 45.39 18.16
C ASN A 181 40.21 45.80 19.30
N GLY A 182 41.53 45.75 19.02
CA GLY A 182 42.58 46.24 19.90
C GLY A 182 43.33 47.41 19.24
N ASN A 183 43.11 48.60 19.81
CA ASN A 183 43.94 49.82 19.78
C ASN A 183 44.61 50.28 18.48
N SER A 184 44.07 51.36 17.90
CA SER A 184 44.88 52.43 17.33
C SER A 184 44.53 53.75 18.04
N ARG A 185 45.14 53.98 19.20
CA ARG A 185 45.49 55.33 19.63
C ARG A 185 46.86 55.62 19.04
N SER A 186 46.88 56.30 17.90
CA SER A 186 48.03 57.04 17.41
C SER A 186 47.47 58.34 16.86
N GLU A 187 47.68 59.41 17.62
CA GLU A 187 47.71 60.77 17.07
C GLU A 187 48.71 60.79 15.91
N PHE A 188 48.27 61.18 14.74
CA PHE A 188 48.91 62.11 13.81
C PHE A 188 48.07 62.16 12.52
N GLY A 189 47.84 63.38 12.02
CA GLY A 189 46.86 63.69 10.98
C GLY A 189 47.12 63.03 9.63
N GLY A 190 46.04 62.74 8.90
CA GLY A 190 46.11 62.35 7.48
C GLY A 190 44.92 61.52 6.98
N SER A 191 44.05 62.18 6.20
CA SER A 191 43.10 61.64 5.21
C SER A 191 42.18 60.44 5.56
N ILE A 192 40.89 60.74 5.57
CA ILE A 192 39.77 59.78 5.66
C ILE A 192 39.81 58.83 4.44
N ARG A 193 40.24 57.58 4.65
CA ARG A 193 39.86 56.46 3.78
C ARG A 193 38.78 55.63 4.48
N LYS A 194 37.58 55.60 3.87
CA LYS A 194 36.47 54.70 4.22
C LYS A 194 36.90 53.25 3.94
N ASP A 195 37.59 52.62 4.89
CA ASP A 195 37.81 51.19 4.81
C ASP A 195 36.60 50.40 5.33
N SER A 196 36.04 49.63 4.42
CA SER A 196 34.88 48.76 4.60
C SER A 196 35.24 47.60 5.54
N ARG A 197 34.94 47.77 6.84
CA ARG A 197 35.13 46.74 7.88
C ARG A 197 34.40 45.44 7.51
N LYS A 198 35.12 44.47 6.94
CA LYS A 198 34.62 43.11 6.73
C LYS A 198 34.30 42.47 8.11
N PRO A 199 33.08 41.95 8.33
CA PRO A 199 32.74 41.31 9.60
C PRO A 199 33.57 40.04 9.82
N CYS A 200 34.06 39.82 11.04
CA CYS A 200 34.86 38.64 11.35
C CYS A 200 34.06 37.35 11.12
N ASN A 201 34.71 36.32 10.58
CA ASN A 201 34.09 35.02 10.26
C ASN A 201 33.32 34.44 11.46
N SER A 202 33.84 34.60 12.68
CA SER A 202 33.21 34.12 13.91
C SER A 202 31.87 34.80 14.21
N LYS A 203 31.75 36.12 13.98
CA LYS A 203 30.47 36.84 14.14
C LYS A 203 29.46 36.37 13.08
N MET A 204 29.89 36.18 11.84
CA MET A 204 29.01 35.68 10.77
C MET A 204 28.49 34.27 11.06
N ILE A 205 29.35 33.37 11.57
CA ILE A 205 28.96 32.01 11.97
C ILE A 205 27.94 32.04 13.11
N LEU A 206 28.17 32.86 14.15
CA LEU A 206 27.25 32.99 15.28
C LEU A 206 25.88 33.53 14.85
N VAL A 207 25.84 34.59 14.04
CA VAL A 207 24.59 35.17 13.54
C VAL A 207 23.87 34.18 12.61
N GLY A 208 24.60 33.45 11.77
CA GLY A 208 24.04 32.39 10.93
C GLY A 208 23.44 31.24 11.74
N ASN A 209 24.08 30.84 12.83
CA ASN A 209 23.58 29.82 13.75
C ASN A 209 22.32 30.30 14.48
N LEU A 210 22.32 31.54 14.97
CA LEU A 210 21.14 32.13 15.63
C LEU A 210 19.96 32.22 14.66
N PHE A 211 20.18 32.69 13.44
CA PHE A 211 19.15 32.76 12.41
C PHE A 211 18.60 31.37 12.05
N SER A 212 19.48 30.36 11.95
CA SER A 212 19.06 28.98 11.69
C SER A 212 18.22 28.41 12.85
N ARG A 213 18.54 28.75 14.09
CA ARG A 213 17.74 28.39 15.27
C ARG A 213 16.38 29.09 15.27
N TRP A 214 16.34 30.37 14.94
CA TRP A 214 15.10 31.14 14.82
C TRP A 214 14.19 30.55 13.73
N MET A 215 14.74 30.25 12.55
CA MET A 215 13.99 29.62 11.46
C MET A 215 13.48 28.22 11.81
N ARG A 216 14.30 27.45 12.53
CA ARG A 216 13.87 26.16 13.05
C ARG A 216 12.69 26.32 14.00
N TRP A 217 12.76 27.26 14.95
CA TRP A 217 11.67 27.54 15.88
C TRP A 217 10.40 27.97 15.15
N PHE A 218 10.50 28.90 14.20
CA PHE A 218 9.36 29.41 13.44
C PHE A 218 8.62 28.31 12.67
N PHE A 219 9.34 27.37 12.04
CA PHE A 219 8.68 26.27 11.33
C PHE A 219 8.26 25.12 12.25
N PHE A 220 9.13 24.69 13.16
CA PHE A 220 8.94 23.47 13.93
C PHE A 220 8.07 23.66 15.17
N ASP A 221 8.25 24.78 15.86
CA ASP A 221 7.59 25.05 17.15
C ASP A 221 6.37 25.96 16.99
N MET A 222 6.23 26.66 15.86
CA MET A 222 5.05 27.50 15.57
C MET A 222 4.19 26.92 14.44
N ILE A 223 4.69 26.87 13.19
CA ILE A 223 3.88 26.46 12.02
C ILE A 223 3.35 25.02 12.15
N VAL A 224 4.20 24.06 12.53
CA VAL A 224 3.78 22.64 12.65
C VAL A 224 2.68 22.45 13.72
N PRO A 225 2.83 22.95 14.97
CA PRO A 225 1.75 22.92 15.95
C PRO A 225 0.49 23.63 15.49
N MET A 226 0.59 24.79 14.81
CA MET A 226 -0.57 25.51 14.28
C MET A 226 -1.36 24.67 13.28
N ILE A 227 -0.68 24.02 12.32
CA ILE A 227 -1.33 23.12 11.38
C ILE A 227 -1.97 21.95 12.13
N SER A 228 -1.23 21.33 13.05
CA SER A 228 -1.70 20.18 13.82
C SER A 228 -2.88 20.50 14.74
N ALA A 229 -2.97 21.74 15.24
CA ALA A 229 -4.06 22.21 16.08
C ALA A 229 -5.37 22.37 15.30
N ASN A 230 -5.30 22.90 14.08
CA ASN A 230 -6.47 23.32 13.30
C ASN A 230 -6.92 22.29 12.25
N PHE A 231 -5.98 21.55 11.66
CA PHE A 231 -6.23 20.62 10.57
C PHE A 231 -5.87 19.18 10.92
N TYR A 232 -6.66 18.24 10.41
CA TYR A 232 -6.27 16.85 10.26
C TYR A 232 -5.63 16.67 8.88
N VAL A 233 -4.36 16.28 8.86
CA VAL A 233 -3.57 16.12 7.62
C VAL A 233 -3.48 14.66 7.25
N THR A 234 -3.98 14.30 6.07
CA THR A 234 -3.98 12.90 5.60
C THR A 234 -3.93 12.82 4.08
N GLU A 235 -3.43 11.70 3.57
CA GLU A 235 -3.49 11.36 2.15
C GLU A 235 -4.89 10.85 1.73
N ARG A 236 -5.18 10.81 0.43
CA ARG A 236 -6.35 10.11 -0.13
C ARG A 236 -5.90 8.87 -0.90
N GLU A 237 -6.70 7.81 -0.87
CA GLU A 237 -6.36 6.55 -1.57
C GLU A 237 -6.17 6.74 -3.08
N SER A 238 -6.98 7.61 -3.69
CA SER A 238 -6.93 7.94 -5.13
C SER A 238 -5.76 8.86 -5.51
N ARG A 239 -5.24 9.69 -4.58
CA ARG A 239 -4.24 10.74 -4.87
C ARG A 239 -2.83 10.40 -4.35
N LYS A 240 -2.61 9.14 -3.96
CA LYS A 240 -1.30 8.57 -3.57
C LYS A 240 -0.65 9.32 -2.41
N HIS A 241 0.46 10.03 -2.62
CA HIS A 241 1.21 10.71 -1.56
C HIS A 241 0.83 12.18 -1.38
N GLU A 242 -0.13 12.71 -2.15
CA GLU A 242 -0.62 14.08 -1.97
C GLU A 242 -1.33 14.24 -0.62
N LEU A 243 -1.07 15.34 0.07
CA LEU A 243 -1.63 15.64 1.38
C LEU A 243 -2.86 16.55 1.27
N PHE A 244 -3.87 16.23 2.08
CA PHE A 244 -5.12 16.98 2.18
C PHE A 244 -5.27 17.49 3.62
N TYR A 245 -5.80 18.70 3.75
CA TYR A 245 -5.94 19.41 5.03
C TYR A 245 -7.42 19.55 5.37
N TYR A 246 -7.91 18.71 6.28
CA TYR A 246 -9.31 18.76 6.72
C TYR A 246 -9.41 19.61 7.99
N PRO A 247 -10.29 20.62 8.05
CA PRO A 247 -10.60 21.28 9.32
C PRO A 247 -11.02 20.25 10.37
N LYS A 248 -10.51 20.34 11.60
CA LYS A 248 -10.80 19.34 12.65
C LYS A 248 -12.29 19.12 12.93
N PRO A 249 -13.17 20.13 12.92
CA PRO A 249 -14.61 19.91 13.08
C PRO A 249 -15.19 19.01 11.98
N VAL A 250 -14.87 19.31 10.71
CA VAL A 250 -15.29 18.49 9.55
C VAL A 250 -14.80 17.06 9.67
N TRP A 251 -13.53 16.88 10.04
CA TRP A 251 -12.94 15.56 10.23
C TRP A 251 -13.61 14.77 11.36
N ARG A 252 -13.95 15.43 12.48
CA ARG A 252 -14.67 14.80 13.59
C ARG A 252 -16.04 14.29 13.16
N THR A 253 -16.81 15.10 12.42
CA THR A 253 -18.11 14.70 11.87
C THR A 253 -17.98 13.49 10.94
N LEU A 254 -17.00 13.50 10.04
CA LEU A 254 -16.74 12.37 9.13
C LEU A 254 -16.41 11.07 9.89
N VAL A 255 -15.57 11.16 10.91
CA VAL A 255 -15.19 10.01 11.75
C VAL A 255 -16.39 9.50 12.54
N GLN A 256 -17.18 10.38 13.15
CA GLN A 256 -18.37 10.00 13.92
C GLN A 256 -19.42 9.30 13.04
N ARG A 257 -19.70 9.81 11.85
CA ARG A 257 -20.61 9.15 10.90
C ARG A 257 -20.09 7.79 10.45
N THR A 258 -18.78 7.69 10.20
CA THR A 258 -18.16 6.41 9.85
C THR A 258 -18.29 5.41 11.00
N ILE A 259 -18.02 5.83 12.24
CA ILE A 259 -18.16 4.96 13.41
C ILE A 259 -19.61 4.53 13.58
N ALA A 260 -20.58 5.44 13.49
CA ALA A 260 -22.00 5.10 13.58
C ALA A 260 -22.43 4.08 12.50
N SER A 261 -21.84 4.13 11.30
CA SER A 261 -22.08 3.14 10.24
C SER A 261 -21.41 1.77 10.49
N LEU A 262 -20.43 1.73 11.39
CA LEU A 262 -19.66 0.54 11.77
C LEU A 262 -20.15 -0.08 13.09
N GLU A 263 -20.75 0.74 13.96
CA GLU A 263 -21.43 0.32 15.19
C GLU A 263 -22.65 -0.54 14.83
N GLY A 264 -22.77 -1.70 15.49
CA GLY A 264 -23.74 -2.75 15.15
C GLY A 264 -23.11 -4.14 15.19
N ASP A 265 -23.35 -4.97 14.18
CA ASP A 265 -22.90 -6.37 14.14
C ASP A 265 -21.36 -6.53 14.11
N LYS A 266 -20.63 -5.56 13.54
CA LYS A 266 -19.18 -5.70 13.28
C LYS A 266 -18.29 -5.24 14.42
N PHE A 267 -18.69 -4.18 15.12
CA PHE A 267 -17.89 -3.60 16.21
C PHE A 267 -18.74 -3.34 17.43
N LYS A 268 -18.19 -3.69 18.60
CA LYS A 268 -18.82 -3.45 19.90
C LYS A 268 -17.99 -2.47 20.72
N LEU A 269 -18.59 -1.40 21.19
CA LEU A 269 -17.97 -0.49 22.15
C LEU A 269 -17.64 -1.24 23.45
N LEU A 270 -16.43 -1.04 23.97
CA LEU A 270 -15.95 -1.63 25.21
C LEU A 270 -15.76 -0.57 26.28
N ASP A 271 -16.12 -0.92 27.51
CA ASP A 271 -15.71 -0.14 28.67
C ASP A 271 -14.22 -0.38 29.01
N GLN A 272 -13.68 0.46 29.90
CA GLN A 272 -12.29 0.37 30.31
C GLN A 272 -11.98 -0.90 31.12
N VAL A 273 -12.98 -1.50 31.79
CA VAL A 273 -12.81 -2.67 32.65
C VAL A 273 -12.61 -3.93 31.80
N PHE A 274 -13.48 -4.17 30.81
CA PHE A 274 -13.35 -5.24 29.83
C PHE A 274 -12.04 -5.13 29.04
N VAL A 275 -11.65 -3.90 28.63
CA VAL A 275 -10.36 -3.69 27.96
C VAL A 275 -9.19 -4.15 28.83
N ARG A 276 -9.19 -3.79 30.12
CA ARG A 276 -8.16 -4.23 31.07
C ARG A 276 -8.17 -5.75 31.26
N ASN A 277 -9.35 -6.36 31.37
CA ASN A 277 -9.52 -7.80 31.55
C ASN A 277 -9.06 -8.63 30.35
N ILE A 278 -9.23 -8.13 29.13
CA ILE A 278 -8.70 -8.78 27.92
C ILE A 278 -7.18 -8.64 27.87
N ILE A 279 -6.67 -7.42 28.10
CA ILE A 279 -5.25 -7.13 27.99
C ILE A 279 -4.43 -7.87 29.06
N SER A 280 -4.98 -8.06 30.27
CA SER A 280 -4.30 -8.77 31.35
C SER A 280 -4.03 -10.26 31.05
N LYS A 281 -4.79 -10.86 30.12
CA LYS A 281 -4.67 -12.28 29.77
C LYS A 281 -3.58 -12.56 28.73
N ARG A 282 -3.05 -11.54 28.03
CA ARG A 282 -2.22 -11.73 26.83
C ARG A 282 -0.96 -10.85 26.79
N SER A 283 -0.09 -11.12 25.82
CA SER A 283 1.23 -10.48 25.69
C SER A 283 1.27 -9.21 24.80
N PHE A 284 0.16 -8.85 24.16
CA PHE A 284 0.03 -7.68 23.28
C PHE A 284 -1.21 -6.85 23.61
N GLY A 285 -1.16 -5.54 23.32
CA GLY A 285 -2.21 -4.61 23.72
C GLY A 285 -3.27 -4.42 22.65
N PHE A 286 -3.73 -3.18 22.48
CA PHE A 286 -4.69 -2.77 21.46
C PHE A 286 -4.01 -2.08 20.27
N SER A 287 -4.76 -1.92 19.17
CA SER A 287 -4.31 -1.27 17.94
C SER A 287 -4.95 0.10 17.78
N LYS A 288 -4.18 1.10 17.35
CA LYS A 288 -4.72 2.43 17.04
C LYS A 288 -5.27 2.47 15.62
N VAL A 289 -6.42 3.11 15.44
CA VAL A 289 -7.02 3.28 14.11
C VAL A 289 -6.56 4.57 13.46
N LYS A 290 -6.20 4.48 12.17
CA LYS A 290 -6.03 5.62 11.26
C LYS A 290 -7.17 5.58 10.23
N PHE A 291 -7.84 6.70 9.99
CA PHE A 291 -8.80 6.80 8.90
C PHE A 291 -8.14 7.38 7.65
N LEU A 292 -8.52 6.83 6.50
CA LEU A 292 -8.05 7.21 5.18
C LEU A 292 -9.26 7.48 4.28
N PRO A 293 -9.41 8.69 3.70
CA PRO A 293 -10.52 8.96 2.80
C PRO A 293 -10.44 8.18 1.48
N LYS A 294 -11.56 7.56 1.11
CA LYS A 294 -11.88 7.05 -0.22
C LYS A 294 -12.90 7.98 -0.89
N ASN A 295 -13.25 7.71 -2.14
CA ASN A 295 -14.20 8.52 -2.91
C ASN A 295 -15.60 8.63 -2.27
N LYS A 296 -16.05 7.60 -1.54
CA LYS A 296 -17.41 7.53 -0.97
C LYS A 296 -17.45 7.33 0.55
N CYS A 297 -16.34 6.98 1.19
CA CYS A 297 -16.32 6.65 2.62
C CYS A 297 -14.92 6.81 3.21
N LEU A 298 -14.81 6.74 4.55
CA LEU A 298 -13.52 6.57 5.21
C LEU A 298 -13.16 5.09 5.32
N ARG A 299 -11.95 4.72 4.89
CA ARG A 299 -11.34 3.42 5.20
C ARG A 299 -10.63 3.52 6.54
N PHE A 300 -10.95 2.63 7.48
CA PHE A 300 -10.16 2.49 8.69
C PHE A 300 -8.96 1.55 8.44
N LEU A 301 -7.81 1.89 9.00
CA LEU A 301 -6.56 1.14 8.93
C LEU A 301 -6.03 0.94 10.34
N THR A 302 -5.70 -0.28 10.73
CA THR A 302 -5.23 -0.57 12.09
C THR A 302 -3.71 -0.56 12.16
N ASN A 303 -3.15 0.20 13.09
CA ASN A 303 -1.71 0.25 13.32
C ASN A 303 -1.29 -0.82 14.34
N LEU A 304 -1.03 -2.02 13.83
CA LEU A 304 -0.61 -3.20 14.61
C LEU A 304 0.92 -3.28 14.83
N ARG A 305 1.68 -2.33 14.26
CA ARG A 305 3.14 -2.25 14.41
C ARG A 305 3.58 -1.46 15.64
N ALA A 306 2.74 -0.55 16.12
CA ALA A 306 3.01 0.24 17.32
C ALA A 306 2.78 -0.57 18.60
N SER A 307 3.67 -0.38 19.59
CA SER A 307 3.39 -0.84 20.96
C SER A 307 2.32 0.05 21.60
N SER A 308 1.47 -0.54 22.42
CA SER A 308 0.47 0.18 23.24
C SER A 308 0.92 0.28 24.69
N ILE A 309 0.49 1.36 25.35
CA ILE A 309 0.70 1.59 26.78
C ILE A 309 -0.68 1.60 27.42
N VAL A 310 -0.84 0.82 28.48
CA VAL A 310 -2.12 0.61 29.18
C VAL A 310 -1.92 0.92 30.64
N ARG A 311 -2.85 1.65 31.24
CA ARG A 311 -2.87 1.87 32.69
C ARG A 311 -3.62 0.71 33.36
N LEU A 312 -2.90 -0.14 34.09
CA LEU A 312 -3.45 -1.21 34.92
C LEU A 312 -3.46 -0.77 36.39
N SER A 313 -4.54 -1.10 37.09
CA SER A 313 -4.73 -0.74 38.50
C SER A 313 -3.89 -1.59 39.46
N ASN A 314 -3.37 -2.75 39.02
CA ASN A 314 -2.64 -3.68 39.87
C ASN A 314 -1.26 -4.08 39.27
N PRO A 315 -0.12 -3.67 39.88
CA PRO A 315 1.22 -3.86 39.32
C PRO A 315 1.73 -5.31 39.33
N GLU A 316 1.20 -6.20 40.16
CA GLU A 316 1.67 -7.60 40.26
C GLU A 316 1.31 -8.47 39.04
N PHE A 317 0.23 -8.14 38.34
CA PHE A 317 -0.21 -8.88 37.14
C PHE A 317 0.59 -8.51 35.88
N GLY A 318 1.11 -7.27 35.79
CA GLY A 318 1.91 -6.80 34.66
C GLY A 318 3.28 -7.46 34.54
N SER A 319 3.81 -7.96 35.67
CA SER A 319 5.16 -8.53 35.77
C SER A 319 5.30 -9.92 35.11
N ARG A 320 4.24 -10.75 35.16
CA ARG A 320 4.30 -12.15 34.67
C ARG A 320 4.31 -12.29 33.15
N TYR A 321 3.65 -11.39 32.41
CA TYR A 321 3.46 -11.54 30.95
C TYR A 321 4.23 -10.54 30.07
N CYS A 322 4.72 -9.41 30.62
CA CYS A 322 5.51 -8.44 29.85
C CYS A 322 7.01 -8.76 29.79
N SER A 323 7.48 -9.71 30.60
CA SER A 323 8.92 -9.95 30.85
C SER A 323 9.58 -10.99 29.93
N ILE A 324 8.82 -11.76 29.14
CA ILE A 324 9.33 -12.92 28.34
C ILE A 324 10.02 -12.44 27.05
N GLY A 325 10.96 -11.50 27.12
CA GLY A 325 11.64 -10.93 25.94
C GLY A 325 12.11 -9.48 26.07
N ALA A 326 11.95 -8.86 27.24
CA ALA A 326 12.62 -7.60 27.56
C ALA A 326 14.06 -7.79 28.08
N LYS A 327 14.54 -9.05 28.20
CA LYS A 327 15.91 -9.33 28.68
C LYS A 327 17.01 -9.04 27.64
N GLU A 328 16.71 -8.98 26.33
CA GLU A 328 17.77 -8.82 25.31
C GLU A 328 18.10 -7.35 24.93
N LYS A 329 17.41 -6.32 25.46
CA LYS A 329 17.73 -4.90 25.12
C LYS A 329 17.74 -3.93 26.31
N ALA A 330 17.84 -4.46 27.54
CA ALA A 330 17.80 -3.65 28.77
C ALA A 330 19.20 -3.30 29.32
N THR A 331 20.28 -3.47 28.56
CA THR A 331 21.60 -2.93 28.88
C THR A 331 21.79 -1.60 28.16
N MET A 332 21.37 -0.49 28.79
CA MET A 332 21.99 0.86 28.64
C MET A 332 21.14 2.04 29.16
N HIS A 333 19.87 1.87 29.56
CA HIS A 333 19.05 3.02 30.02
C HIS A 333 18.27 2.72 31.31
N ARG A 334 19.00 2.39 32.37
CA ARG A 334 18.46 2.25 33.73
C ARG A 334 19.04 3.32 34.66
N LYS A 335 18.84 4.59 34.32
CA LYS A 335 18.91 5.70 35.28
C LYS A 335 17.73 6.62 34.99
N TYR A 336 16.92 6.88 36.02
CA TYR A 336 15.67 7.67 36.02
C TYR A 336 14.40 6.96 35.52
N LYS A 337 13.81 6.11 36.37
CA LYS A 337 12.35 6.00 36.45
C LYS A 337 11.92 6.45 37.84
N SER A 338 11.29 7.61 37.92
CA SER A 338 10.68 8.16 39.12
C SER A 338 9.49 7.33 39.58
N ALA A 339 9.13 7.47 40.85
CA ALA A 339 8.05 6.75 41.54
C ALA A 339 6.62 6.96 40.96
N GLN A 340 6.45 7.76 39.91
CA GLN A 340 5.16 8.06 39.24
C GLN A 340 4.72 7.05 38.18
N ASP A 341 5.56 6.06 37.81
CA ASP A 341 5.25 5.09 36.74
C ASP A 341 4.57 3.81 37.25
N ARG A 342 4.09 3.80 38.51
CA ARG A 342 3.34 2.68 39.11
C ARG A 342 1.95 2.60 38.48
N GLY A 343 1.82 1.80 37.42
CA GLY A 343 0.54 1.47 36.79
C GLY A 343 0.52 1.46 35.27
N PHE A 344 1.56 1.93 34.58
CA PHE A 344 1.62 1.86 33.11
C PHE A 344 2.38 0.63 32.63
N VAL A 345 1.69 -0.25 31.91
CA VAL A 345 2.26 -1.45 31.29
C VAL A 345 2.42 -1.24 29.80
N ARG A 346 3.65 -1.49 29.31
CA ARG A 346 3.97 -1.43 27.88
C ARG A 346 3.79 -2.80 27.26
N CYS A 347 2.77 -2.94 26.43
CA CYS A 347 2.54 -4.15 25.66
C CYS A 347 3.37 -4.16 24.39
N ARG A 348 3.76 -5.35 23.92
CA ARG A 348 4.37 -5.50 22.60
C ARG A 348 3.35 -5.16 21.51
N SER A 349 3.85 -4.81 20.33
CA SER A 349 2.97 -4.66 19.18
C SER A 349 2.37 -5.99 18.78
N VAL A 350 1.14 -5.99 18.27
CA VAL A 350 0.46 -7.22 17.85
C VAL A 350 1.27 -7.96 16.80
N ASN A 351 1.81 -7.25 15.79
CA ASN A 351 2.67 -7.86 14.79
C ASN A 351 3.95 -8.46 15.36
N SER A 352 4.46 -7.96 16.50
CA SER A 352 5.59 -8.58 17.16
C SER A 352 5.23 -9.89 17.84
N ALA A 353 4.01 -10.02 18.37
CA ALA A 353 3.53 -11.22 19.07
C ALA A 353 3.04 -12.32 18.12
N LEU A 354 2.78 -11.97 16.85
CA LEU A 354 2.36 -12.89 15.80
C LEU A 354 3.52 -13.39 14.93
N ARG A 355 4.77 -13.04 15.25
CA ARG A 355 5.92 -13.37 14.37
C ARG A 355 6.14 -14.86 14.26
N GLU A 356 6.05 -15.57 15.38
CA GLU A 356 6.21 -17.01 15.46
C GLU A 356 5.09 -17.72 14.68
N VAL A 357 3.84 -17.32 14.91
CA VAL A 357 2.66 -17.83 14.19
C VAL A 357 2.80 -17.58 12.68
N TYR A 358 3.25 -16.38 12.27
CA TYR A 358 3.43 -16.03 10.87
C TYR A 358 4.47 -16.91 10.18
N ALA A 359 5.60 -17.16 10.85
CA ALA A 359 6.67 -18.00 10.30
C ALA A 359 6.21 -19.45 10.09
N ILE A 360 5.48 -20.02 11.05
CA ILE A 360 4.93 -21.38 10.95
C ILE A 360 3.92 -21.47 9.81
N LEU A 361 2.93 -20.57 9.76
CA LEU A 361 1.95 -20.57 8.67
C LEU A 361 2.61 -20.34 7.30
N ARG A 362 3.66 -19.52 7.22
CA ARG A 362 4.42 -19.32 5.97
C ARG A 362 5.13 -20.61 5.53
N ARG A 363 5.60 -21.44 6.46
CA ARG A 363 6.18 -22.75 6.13
C ARG A 363 5.11 -23.71 5.61
N VAL A 364 3.97 -23.81 6.31
CA VAL A 364 2.84 -24.63 5.87
C VAL A 364 2.39 -24.25 4.46
N LYS A 365 2.40 -22.97 4.10
CA LYS A 365 2.17 -22.51 2.72
C LYS A 365 3.11 -23.18 1.68
N VAL A 366 4.37 -23.40 2.03
CA VAL A 366 5.38 -24.00 1.13
C VAL A 366 5.27 -25.53 1.14
N GLU A 367 5.02 -26.11 2.31
CA GLU A 367 4.89 -27.56 2.54
C GLU A 367 3.63 -28.15 1.91
N LYS A 368 2.52 -27.41 2.01
CA LYS A 368 1.17 -27.84 1.63
C LYS A 368 0.46 -26.76 0.80
N PRO A 369 0.96 -26.45 -0.42
CA PRO A 369 0.40 -25.40 -1.26
C PRO A 369 -1.05 -25.66 -1.69
N GLU A 370 -1.48 -26.91 -1.75
CA GLU A 370 -2.86 -27.34 -2.06
C GLU A 370 -3.89 -26.76 -1.07
N ILE A 371 -3.48 -26.51 0.18
CA ILE A 371 -4.32 -25.89 1.22
C ILE A 371 -4.67 -24.42 0.88
N LEU A 372 -3.94 -23.79 -0.04
CA LEU A 372 -4.22 -22.42 -0.48
C LEU A 372 -5.11 -22.36 -1.73
N GLY A 373 -5.49 -23.51 -2.30
CA GLY A 373 -6.32 -23.59 -3.49
C GLY A 373 -5.67 -22.89 -4.67
N SER A 374 -6.41 -21.97 -5.29
CA SER A 374 -5.98 -21.20 -6.46
C SER A 374 -5.27 -19.88 -6.09
N SER A 375 -4.80 -19.74 -4.85
CA SER A 375 -4.11 -18.51 -4.41
C SER A 375 -2.79 -18.31 -5.15
N VAL A 376 -2.57 -17.08 -5.62
CA VAL A 376 -1.29 -16.52 -6.05
C VAL A 376 -0.91 -15.38 -5.12
N PHE A 377 0.39 -15.12 -4.94
CA PHE A 377 0.87 -14.09 -4.00
C PHE A 377 1.68 -12.98 -4.65
N ASP A 378 2.20 -13.20 -5.85
CA ASP A 378 2.87 -12.20 -6.66
C ASP A 378 2.69 -12.49 -8.17
N TYR A 379 3.25 -11.62 -9.02
CA TYR A 379 3.15 -11.79 -10.47
C TYR A 379 4.01 -12.93 -11.02
N ASN A 380 4.97 -13.46 -10.25
CA ASN A 380 5.74 -14.63 -10.68
C ASN A 380 4.87 -15.89 -10.53
N ASP A 381 4.12 -16.01 -9.44
CA ASP A 381 3.13 -17.09 -9.26
C ASP A 381 2.08 -17.06 -10.39
N VAL A 382 1.59 -15.86 -10.73
CA VAL A 382 0.65 -15.66 -11.85
C VAL A 382 1.29 -16.07 -13.17
N HIS A 383 2.51 -15.60 -13.44
CA HIS A 383 3.26 -15.90 -14.65
C HIS A 383 3.42 -17.40 -14.85
N GLN A 384 3.87 -18.13 -13.82
CA GLN A 384 4.09 -19.57 -13.90
C GLN A 384 2.79 -20.33 -14.22
N ARG A 385 1.70 -20.02 -13.53
CA ARG A 385 0.40 -20.70 -13.73
C ARG A 385 -0.22 -20.38 -15.08
N LEU A 386 -0.12 -19.12 -15.52
CA LEU A 386 -0.65 -18.68 -16.81
C LEU A 386 0.16 -19.29 -17.97
N HIS A 387 1.49 -19.31 -17.86
CA HIS A 387 2.38 -19.96 -18.83
C HIS A 387 2.01 -21.43 -19.02
N GLN A 388 1.89 -22.19 -17.91
CA GLN A 388 1.47 -23.59 -17.95
C GLN A 388 0.12 -23.80 -18.63
N PHE A 389 -0.87 -22.94 -18.35
CA PHE A 389 -2.19 -23.01 -18.97
C PHE A 389 -2.17 -22.71 -20.46
N ILE A 390 -1.48 -21.64 -20.87
CA ILE A 390 -1.35 -21.26 -22.29
C ILE A 390 -0.61 -22.35 -23.06
N SER A 391 0.47 -22.91 -22.51
CA SER A 391 1.19 -24.03 -23.13
C SER A 391 0.30 -25.26 -23.31
N LYS A 392 -0.53 -25.61 -22.32
CA LYS A 392 -1.49 -26.72 -22.44
C LYS A 392 -2.50 -26.50 -23.58
N ILE A 393 -3.03 -25.28 -23.71
CA ILE A 393 -3.98 -24.95 -24.78
C ILE A 393 -3.28 -25.01 -26.14
N LYS A 394 -2.13 -24.35 -26.29
CA LYS A 394 -1.37 -24.30 -27.55
C LYS A 394 -0.95 -25.69 -28.03
N ASN A 395 -0.62 -26.61 -27.12
CA ASN A 395 -0.24 -27.98 -27.47
C ASN A 395 -1.42 -28.82 -28.00
N ARG A 396 -2.67 -28.47 -27.66
CA ARG A 396 -3.86 -29.24 -28.07
C ARG A 396 -4.51 -28.71 -29.35
N THR A 397 -4.34 -27.44 -29.66
CA THR A 397 -5.01 -26.80 -30.80
C THR A 397 -4.04 -25.93 -31.58
N SER A 398 -3.97 -26.14 -32.90
CA SER A 398 -3.11 -25.35 -33.80
C SER A 398 -3.47 -23.86 -33.85
N LYS A 399 -4.72 -23.52 -33.50
CA LYS A 399 -5.22 -22.14 -33.40
C LYS A 399 -5.74 -21.90 -31.98
N MET A 400 -5.54 -20.69 -31.45
CA MET A 400 -6.06 -20.31 -30.14
C MET A 400 -7.60 -20.49 -30.12
N PRO A 401 -8.15 -21.30 -29.19
CA PRO A 401 -9.58 -21.50 -29.08
C PRO A 401 -10.26 -20.22 -28.57
N GLU A 402 -11.58 -20.16 -28.63
CA GLU A 402 -12.33 -19.09 -27.99
C GLU A 402 -12.16 -19.16 -26.47
N ILE A 403 -11.95 -18.01 -25.84
CA ILE A 403 -11.60 -17.91 -24.42
C ILE A 403 -12.67 -17.13 -23.69
N TYR A 404 -13.10 -17.65 -22.55
CA TYR A 404 -14.12 -17.07 -21.71
C TYR A 404 -13.52 -16.74 -20.34
N ILE A 405 -13.54 -15.45 -20.00
CA ILE A 405 -12.90 -14.90 -18.81
C ILE A 405 -13.97 -14.32 -17.90
N VAL A 406 -13.86 -14.64 -16.61
CA VAL A 406 -14.66 -14.06 -15.53
C VAL A 406 -13.73 -13.46 -14.47
N VAL A 407 -13.88 -12.17 -14.22
CA VAL A 407 -13.17 -11.44 -13.16
C VAL A 407 -14.16 -11.04 -12.07
N ALA A 408 -13.82 -11.30 -10.81
CA ALA A 408 -14.66 -10.98 -9.66
C ALA A 408 -13.82 -10.48 -8.46
N ASP A 409 -14.18 -9.31 -7.93
CA ASP A 409 -13.61 -8.73 -6.70
C ASP A 409 -14.53 -9.09 -5.52
N VAL A 410 -14.00 -9.68 -4.44
CA VAL A 410 -14.78 -9.96 -3.23
C VAL A 410 -15.02 -8.68 -2.44
N ARG A 411 -16.28 -8.39 -2.15
CA ARG A 411 -16.68 -7.19 -1.40
C ARG A 411 -16.22 -7.28 0.06
N LYS A 412 -15.36 -6.35 0.48
CA LYS A 412 -14.89 -6.20 1.87
C LYS A 412 -14.29 -7.50 2.44
N ALA A 413 -13.47 -8.18 1.65
CA ALA A 413 -12.99 -9.54 1.93
C ALA A 413 -12.42 -9.77 3.34
N PHE A 414 -11.62 -8.85 3.87
CA PHE A 414 -11.12 -8.99 5.25
C PHE A 414 -12.19 -8.76 6.31
N ASP A 415 -13.15 -7.86 6.06
CA ASP A 415 -14.18 -7.46 7.03
C ASP A 415 -15.40 -8.40 7.00
N SER A 416 -15.40 -9.41 6.13
CA SER A 416 -16.47 -10.39 5.95
C SER A 416 -16.12 -11.78 6.47
N ILE A 417 -14.83 -12.08 6.68
CA ILE A 417 -14.39 -13.40 7.15
C ILE A 417 -15.06 -13.78 8.47
N ASP A 418 -15.63 -14.98 8.51
CA ASP A 418 -16.12 -15.59 9.73
C ASP A 418 -14.94 -16.07 10.59
N GLN A 419 -14.86 -15.55 11.81
CA GLN A 419 -13.74 -15.84 12.70
C GLN A 419 -13.79 -17.25 13.27
N ASP A 420 -14.97 -17.82 13.53
CA ASP A 420 -15.09 -19.17 14.08
C ASP A 420 -14.74 -20.22 13.03
N MET A 421 -15.25 -20.03 11.81
CA MET A 421 -14.89 -20.88 10.68
C MET A 421 -13.39 -20.81 10.39
N LEU A 422 -12.80 -19.61 10.39
CA LEU A 422 -11.36 -19.45 10.20
C LEU A 422 -10.56 -20.17 11.30
N ILE A 423 -10.98 -20.08 12.57
CA ILE A 423 -10.31 -20.80 13.67
C ILE A 423 -10.41 -22.31 13.46
N GLY A 424 -11.56 -22.83 13.00
CA GLY A 424 -11.72 -24.24 12.63
C GLY A 424 -10.73 -24.67 11.56
N ILE A 425 -10.69 -23.95 10.44
CA ILE A 425 -9.74 -24.19 9.34
C ILE A 425 -8.29 -24.19 9.84
N LEU A 426 -7.91 -23.25 10.72
CA LEU A 426 -6.55 -23.16 11.24
C LEU A 426 -6.18 -24.33 12.17
N LYS A 427 -7.14 -24.92 12.88
CA LYS A 427 -6.91 -26.13 13.68
C LYS A 427 -6.58 -27.33 12.80
N ASP A 428 -7.26 -27.45 11.66
CA ASP A 428 -7.04 -28.55 10.70
C ASP A 428 -5.70 -28.40 9.95
N ILE A 429 -5.28 -27.15 9.70
CA ILE A 429 -4.01 -26.82 9.06
C ILE A 429 -2.81 -27.09 9.98
N LEU A 430 -2.94 -26.73 11.27
CA LEU A 430 -1.88 -26.91 12.26
C LEU A 430 -1.94 -28.33 12.86
N GLN A 431 -1.43 -29.32 12.13
CA GLN A 431 -1.56 -30.73 12.51
C GLN A 431 -0.60 -31.16 13.64
N ASN A 432 0.63 -30.65 13.66
CA ASN A 432 1.65 -31.07 14.64
C ASN A 432 1.36 -30.50 16.03
N ASP A 433 1.58 -31.29 17.07
CA ASP A 433 1.40 -30.84 18.46
C ASP A 433 2.51 -29.88 18.92
N GLU A 434 3.71 -30.03 18.37
CA GLU A 434 4.86 -29.17 18.65
C GLU A 434 5.52 -28.68 17.35
N TYR A 435 5.95 -27.43 17.38
CA TYR A 435 6.66 -26.75 16.29
C TYR A 435 8.00 -26.23 16.81
N VAL A 436 9.10 -26.54 16.11
CA VAL A 436 10.44 -26.07 16.47
C VAL A 436 10.93 -25.01 15.50
N MET A 437 11.49 -23.91 16.04
CA MET A 437 12.04 -22.81 15.25
C MET A 437 13.47 -22.51 15.65
N ARG A 438 14.35 -22.26 14.69
CA ARG A 438 15.69 -21.70 14.92
C ARG A 438 15.76 -20.21 14.61
N LYS A 439 16.40 -19.47 15.51
CA LYS A 439 16.65 -18.03 15.34
C LYS A 439 17.79 -17.83 14.36
N HIS A 440 17.53 -17.10 13.28
CA HIS A 440 18.53 -16.76 12.28
C HIS A 440 18.76 -15.25 12.22
N VAL A 441 19.94 -14.85 11.76
CA VAL A 441 20.27 -13.45 11.51
C VAL A 441 20.67 -13.31 10.06
N LYS A 442 19.84 -12.62 9.27
CA LYS A 442 20.16 -12.23 7.90
C LYS A 442 20.95 -10.94 7.91
N ILE A 443 22.21 -11.01 7.52
CA ILE A 443 23.07 -9.87 7.29
C ILE A 443 23.07 -9.58 5.79
N SER A 444 22.43 -8.50 5.37
CA SER A 444 22.51 -8.03 3.99
C SER A 444 23.52 -6.90 3.88
N CYS A 445 24.52 -7.06 3.02
CA CYS A 445 25.49 -6.02 2.73
C CYS A 445 24.98 -5.18 1.56
N ARG A 446 24.62 -3.91 1.82
CA ARG A 446 24.52 -2.92 0.75
C ARG A 446 25.82 -2.14 0.72
N LYS A 447 26.30 -1.72 -0.46
CA LYS A 447 27.61 -1.08 -0.73
C LYS A 447 28.14 -0.05 0.29
N LYS A 448 27.31 0.50 1.20
CA LYS A 448 27.70 1.44 2.29
C LYS A 448 26.98 1.23 3.63
N SER A 449 26.23 0.14 3.81
CA SER A 449 25.51 -0.12 5.05
C SER A 449 25.27 -1.61 5.27
N LEU A 450 25.66 -2.09 6.44
CA LEU A 450 25.28 -3.40 6.93
C LEU A 450 23.85 -3.32 7.47
N ARG A 451 22.93 -4.14 6.95
CA ARG A 451 21.60 -4.29 7.53
C ARG A 451 21.49 -5.67 8.15
N ILE A 452 21.37 -5.69 9.47
CA ILE A 452 21.14 -6.90 10.26
C ILE A 452 19.64 -7.04 10.45
N LEU A 453 19.08 -8.13 9.97
CA LEU A 453 17.68 -8.53 10.13
C LEU A 453 17.66 -9.81 10.97
N HIS A 454 17.03 -9.75 12.14
CA HIS A 454 16.76 -10.96 12.91
C HIS A 454 15.51 -11.61 12.33
N ASP A 455 15.65 -12.85 11.87
CA ASP A 455 14.57 -13.65 11.31
C ASP A 455 14.40 -14.96 12.12
N HIS A 456 13.24 -15.59 12.03
CA HIS A 456 12.99 -16.86 12.73
C HIS A 456 12.62 -17.86 11.66
N VAL A 457 13.39 -18.94 11.53
CA VAL A 457 13.20 -19.97 10.52
C VAL A 457 12.79 -21.25 11.24
N TYR A 458 11.76 -21.92 10.74
CA TYR A 458 11.31 -23.20 11.28
C TYR A 458 12.33 -24.33 11.01
N CYS A 459 12.46 -25.30 11.92
CA CYS A 459 13.26 -26.51 11.73
C CYS A 459 12.45 -27.73 12.15
N ASP A 460 12.47 -28.79 11.33
CA ASP A 460 11.88 -30.07 11.72
C ASP A 460 12.93 -30.94 12.43
N TYR A 461 12.51 -31.72 13.44
CA TYR A 461 13.37 -32.71 14.12
C TYR A 461 13.28 -34.10 13.47
N SER A 462 12.45 -34.27 12.45
CA SER A 462 12.09 -35.57 11.86
C SER A 462 13.10 -36.14 10.85
N SER A 463 14.21 -35.45 10.55
CA SER A 463 15.29 -36.02 9.74
C SER A 463 16.64 -35.87 10.42
N SER A 464 17.20 -36.98 10.88
CA SER A 464 18.58 -37.15 11.35
C SER A 464 19.64 -36.90 10.27
N ASN A 465 19.26 -36.56 9.03
CA ASN A 465 20.17 -36.07 7.99
C ASN A 465 20.18 -34.54 7.95
N CYS A 466 21.12 -34.01 8.72
CA CYS A 466 21.34 -32.59 8.94
C CYS A 466 22.12 -31.95 7.78
N CYS A 467 21.44 -31.43 6.74
CA CYS A 467 21.91 -30.24 5.98
C CYS A 467 20.98 -29.71 4.87
N ASP A 468 20.11 -30.49 4.21
CA ASP A 468 19.68 -30.08 2.85
C ASP A 468 18.21 -29.70 2.62
N SER A 469 17.31 -29.73 3.61
CA SER A 469 15.89 -29.40 3.40
C SER A 469 15.37 -28.19 4.18
N VAL A 470 16.25 -27.22 4.46
CA VAL A 470 15.79 -25.88 4.83
C VAL A 470 15.10 -25.29 3.60
N SER A 471 13.82 -24.93 3.69
CA SER A 471 13.22 -24.00 2.74
C SER A 471 13.97 -22.67 2.88
N GLU A 472 15.09 -22.52 2.18
CA GLU A 472 15.99 -21.40 2.33
C GLU A 472 15.20 -20.09 2.15
N PRO A 473 15.27 -19.14 3.10
CA PRO A 473 14.67 -17.84 2.90
C PRO A 473 15.48 -17.08 1.84
N SER A 474 15.07 -17.24 0.57
CA SER A 474 15.67 -16.67 -0.64
C SER A 474 16.80 -15.68 -0.34
N VAL A 475 18.02 -16.23 -0.32
CA VAL A 475 19.22 -15.44 -0.07
C VAL A 475 19.43 -14.57 -1.30
N SER A 476 18.98 -13.32 -1.22
CA SER A 476 19.32 -12.33 -2.24
C SER A 476 20.84 -12.23 -2.33
N ALA A 477 21.39 -12.19 -3.55
CA ALA A 477 22.82 -12.02 -3.79
C ALA A 477 23.41 -10.92 -2.88
N GLY A 478 24.43 -11.26 -2.09
CA GLY A 478 25.06 -10.37 -1.11
C GLY A 478 24.42 -10.35 0.29
N SER A 479 23.73 -11.42 0.69
CA SER A 479 23.29 -11.62 2.08
C SER A 479 23.82 -12.92 2.68
N ILE A 480 24.16 -12.90 3.96
CA ILE A 480 24.63 -14.04 4.76
C ILE A 480 23.54 -14.34 5.78
N LEU A 481 23.16 -15.61 5.94
CA LEU A 481 22.30 -16.07 7.01
C LEU A 481 23.18 -16.72 8.08
N ILE A 482 23.04 -16.30 9.33
CA ILE A 482 23.76 -16.87 10.47
C ILE A 482 22.73 -17.56 11.36
N ASP A 483 22.80 -18.89 11.47
CA ASP A 483 22.09 -19.64 12.50
C ASP A 483 22.66 -19.25 13.87
N GLN A 484 21.80 -18.86 14.80
CA GLN A 484 22.20 -18.48 16.16
C GLN A 484 22.31 -19.69 17.10
N GLY A 485 21.98 -20.91 16.64
CA GLY A 485 21.97 -22.11 17.48
C GLY A 485 20.89 -22.12 18.55
N ILE A 486 19.97 -21.14 18.53
CA ILE A 486 18.88 -21.03 19.50
C ILE A 486 17.64 -21.66 18.87
N SER A 487 17.20 -22.79 19.43
CA SER A 487 15.92 -23.42 19.10
C SER A 487 14.82 -22.99 20.09
N LEU A 488 13.66 -22.67 19.55
CA LEU A 488 12.44 -22.31 20.27
C LEU A 488 11.40 -23.38 19.95
N ARG A 489 10.95 -24.10 20.96
CA ARG A 489 9.84 -25.04 20.84
C ARG A 489 8.52 -24.36 21.19
N ILE A 490 7.49 -24.57 20.38
CA ILE A 490 6.18 -23.95 20.54
C ILE A 490 5.10 -25.01 20.39
N GLN A 491 4.32 -25.18 21.45
CA GLN A 491 3.14 -26.03 21.45
C GLN A 491 1.99 -25.44 20.61
N LYS A 492 1.23 -26.32 19.95
CA LYS A 492 0.05 -25.99 19.15
C LYS A 492 -0.99 -25.20 19.93
N GLU A 493 -1.23 -25.54 21.20
CA GLU A 493 -2.19 -24.87 22.08
C GLU A 493 -1.84 -23.40 22.25
N LYS A 494 -0.55 -23.10 22.40
CA LYS A 494 -0.04 -21.73 22.52
C LYS A 494 -0.23 -20.95 21.23
N LEU A 495 -0.03 -21.57 20.07
CA LEU A 495 -0.27 -20.93 18.76
C LEU A 495 -1.75 -20.61 18.57
N LEU A 496 -2.62 -21.59 18.82
CA LEU A 496 -4.07 -21.45 18.72
C LEU A 496 -4.61 -20.41 19.71
N TYR A 497 -4.06 -20.36 20.93
CA TYR A 497 -4.38 -19.33 21.91
C TYR A 497 -4.06 -17.92 21.39
N VAL A 498 -2.84 -17.71 20.88
CA VAL A 498 -2.43 -16.41 20.33
C VAL A 498 -3.28 -16.02 19.11
N LEU A 499 -3.58 -16.98 18.23
CA LEU A 499 -4.47 -16.79 17.08
C LEU A 499 -5.89 -16.40 17.51
N ARG A 500 -6.46 -17.11 18.49
CA ARG A 500 -7.80 -16.82 19.03
C ARG A 500 -7.84 -15.43 19.66
N GLU A 501 -6.84 -15.06 20.45
CA GLU A 501 -6.73 -13.72 21.03
C GLU A 501 -6.60 -12.63 19.96
N HIS A 502 -5.89 -12.92 18.87
CA HIS A 502 -5.75 -11.99 17.76
C HIS A 502 -7.05 -11.81 16.97
N LEU A 503 -7.82 -12.87 16.76
CA LEU A 503 -9.04 -12.85 15.95
C LEU A 503 -10.26 -12.39 16.75
N LYS A 504 -10.53 -13.05 17.88
CA LYS A 504 -11.75 -12.84 18.70
C LYS A 504 -11.63 -11.67 19.67
N CYS A 505 -10.42 -11.35 20.11
CA CYS A 505 -10.15 -10.32 21.11
C CYS A 505 -9.45 -9.08 20.50
N ASN A 506 -9.63 -8.80 19.21
CA ASN A 506 -8.99 -7.65 18.58
C ASN A 506 -9.60 -6.31 19.05
N ILE A 507 -8.83 -5.53 19.80
CA ILE A 507 -9.24 -4.24 20.36
C ILE A 507 -8.68 -3.10 19.49
N LEU A 508 -9.57 -2.22 19.06
CA LEU A 508 -9.29 -1.01 18.30
C LEU A 508 -9.51 0.23 19.15
N GLN A 509 -8.51 1.13 19.19
CA GLN A 509 -8.63 2.44 19.81
C GLN A 509 -8.97 3.50 18.76
N VAL A 510 -10.08 4.20 18.96
CA VAL A 510 -10.50 5.35 18.15
C VAL A 510 -10.77 6.53 19.08
N GLY A 511 -9.91 7.55 19.00
CA GLY A 511 -9.95 8.66 19.96
C GLY A 511 -9.72 8.14 21.39
N GLN A 512 -10.69 8.36 22.26
CA GLN A 512 -10.67 7.88 23.65
C GLN A 512 -11.42 6.54 23.84
N ASN A 513 -12.15 6.08 22.82
CA ASN A 513 -13.01 4.92 22.90
C ASN A 513 -12.29 3.65 22.41
N PHE A 514 -12.72 2.51 22.94
CA PHE A 514 -12.23 1.19 22.57
C PHE A 514 -13.35 0.35 21.96
N TYR A 515 -13.04 -0.35 20.88
CA TYR A 515 -13.99 -1.19 20.15
C TYR A 515 -13.43 -2.60 19.96
N LEU A 516 -14.27 -3.61 20.14
CA LEU A 516 -13.99 -5.00 19.82
C LEU A 516 -14.46 -5.31 18.41
N GLN A 517 -13.59 -5.89 17.58
CA GLN A 517 -13.97 -6.41 16.26
C GLN A 517 -14.63 -7.79 16.41
N LYS A 518 -15.90 -7.91 16.01
CA LYS A 518 -16.69 -9.15 16.08
C LYS A 518 -16.61 -10.00 14.80
N VAL A 519 -16.55 -9.35 13.65
CA VAL A 519 -16.55 -10.00 12.33
C VAL A 519 -15.36 -9.53 11.51
N GLY A 520 -14.79 -10.44 10.73
CA GLY A 520 -13.62 -10.18 9.91
C GLY A 520 -12.31 -10.22 10.68
N ILE A 521 -11.24 -9.95 9.96
CA ILE A 521 -9.87 -9.96 10.47
C ILE A 521 -9.26 -8.55 10.44
N PRO A 522 -8.30 -8.23 11.33
CA PRO A 522 -7.77 -6.88 11.45
C PRO A 522 -6.86 -6.48 10.28
N GLN A 523 -7.24 -5.44 9.52
CA GLN A 523 -6.43 -4.93 8.40
C GLN A 523 -5.11 -4.31 8.90
N GLY A 524 -3.98 -4.84 8.46
CA GLY A 524 -2.63 -4.39 8.85
C GLY A 524 -1.85 -5.41 9.70
N SER A 525 -2.48 -6.55 10.03
CA SER A 525 -1.79 -7.67 10.65
C SER A 525 -0.86 -8.33 9.66
N VAL A 526 0.28 -8.81 10.13
CA VAL A 526 1.19 -9.63 9.32
C VAL A 526 0.53 -10.93 8.85
N LEU A 527 -0.50 -11.40 9.58
CA LEU A 527 -1.21 -12.63 9.26
C LEU A 527 -2.35 -12.44 8.26
N SER A 528 -2.95 -11.25 8.15
CA SER A 528 -4.27 -11.09 7.51
C SER A 528 -4.34 -11.63 6.09
N SER A 529 -3.34 -11.32 5.26
CA SER A 529 -3.33 -11.77 3.87
C SER A 529 -3.24 -13.29 3.77
N LEU A 530 -2.42 -13.92 4.61
CA LEU A 530 -2.25 -15.37 4.60
C LEU A 530 -3.48 -16.10 5.17
N LEU A 531 -4.05 -15.60 6.26
CA LEU A 531 -5.30 -16.13 6.82
C LEU A 531 -6.47 -16.02 5.84
N CYS A 532 -6.56 -14.89 5.14
CA CYS A 532 -7.54 -14.69 4.06
C CYS A 532 -7.35 -15.72 2.94
N SER A 533 -6.10 -15.96 2.53
CA SER A 533 -5.81 -16.96 1.50
C SER A 533 -6.16 -18.38 1.93
N TYR A 534 -5.95 -18.75 3.20
CA TYR A 534 -6.38 -20.06 3.73
C TYR A 534 -7.90 -20.18 3.78
N TYR A 535 -8.59 -19.14 4.23
CA TYR A 535 -10.05 -19.12 4.31
C TYR A 535 -10.71 -19.31 2.94
N TYR A 536 -10.30 -18.52 1.94
CA TYR A 536 -10.83 -18.65 0.59
C TYR A 536 -10.27 -19.88 -0.14
N GLY A 537 -9.08 -20.36 0.21
CA GLY A 537 -8.55 -21.62 -0.31
C GLY A 537 -9.39 -22.81 0.13
N HIS A 538 -9.84 -22.82 1.38
CA HIS A 538 -10.81 -23.80 1.88
C HIS A 538 -12.15 -23.66 1.14
N MET A 539 -12.69 -22.45 1.00
CA MET A 539 -13.92 -22.20 0.22
C MET A 539 -13.84 -22.72 -1.21
N GLU A 540 -12.70 -22.49 -1.89
CA GLU A 540 -12.45 -22.95 -3.25
C GLU A 540 -12.52 -24.47 -3.33
N ARG A 541 -11.76 -25.18 -2.47
CA ARG A 541 -11.73 -26.65 -2.46
C ARG A 541 -13.06 -27.27 -2.05
N SER A 542 -13.78 -26.67 -1.11
CA SER A 542 -15.03 -27.24 -0.61
C SER A 542 -16.22 -26.95 -1.53
N LEU A 543 -16.27 -25.78 -2.19
CA LEU A 543 -17.47 -25.31 -2.89
C LEU A 543 -17.25 -25.00 -4.37
N ILE A 544 -16.13 -24.38 -4.76
CA ILE A 544 -15.95 -23.93 -6.15
C ILE A 544 -15.49 -25.09 -7.02
N LEU A 545 -14.39 -25.75 -6.66
CA LEU A 545 -13.80 -26.82 -7.48
C LEU A 545 -14.76 -28.01 -7.67
N PRO A 546 -15.45 -28.53 -6.63
CA PRO A 546 -16.42 -29.61 -6.81
C PRO A 546 -17.62 -29.18 -7.66
N TYR A 547 -18.05 -27.92 -7.56
CA TYR A 547 -19.15 -27.38 -8.38
C TYR A 547 -18.77 -27.27 -9.85
N LEU A 548 -17.50 -27.02 -10.17
CA LEU A 548 -17.00 -27.02 -11.54
C LEU A 548 -16.77 -28.44 -12.11
N GLN A 549 -16.52 -29.43 -11.25
CA GLN A 549 -16.23 -30.82 -11.64
C GLN A 549 -17.49 -31.69 -11.82
N ARG A 550 -18.56 -31.46 -11.05
CA ARG A 550 -19.77 -32.30 -11.00
C ARG A 550 -20.49 -32.53 -12.34
N SER A 551 -20.21 -31.76 -13.38
CA SER A 551 -20.94 -31.86 -14.65
C SER A 551 -20.29 -32.68 -15.76
N SER A 552 -19.08 -33.24 -15.57
CA SER A 552 -18.52 -34.16 -16.57
C SER A 552 -19.25 -35.50 -16.60
N SER A 553 -19.97 -35.83 -15.51
CA SER A 553 -20.64 -37.12 -15.30
C SER A 553 -22.17 -37.07 -15.45
N ASP A 554 -22.80 -35.93 -15.13
CA ASP A 554 -24.26 -35.84 -14.98
C ASP A 554 -25.02 -35.57 -16.31
N LEU A 555 -24.31 -35.33 -17.42
CA LEU A 555 -24.92 -35.15 -18.75
C LEU A 555 -25.27 -36.46 -19.46
N VAL A 556 -24.81 -37.62 -18.96
CA VAL A 556 -25.13 -38.93 -19.57
C VAL A 556 -26.40 -39.55 -18.98
N VAL A 557 -26.83 -39.15 -17.78
CA VAL A 557 -27.99 -39.77 -17.08
C VAL A 557 -29.28 -38.94 -17.21
N SER A 558 -29.19 -37.68 -17.66
CA SER A 558 -30.34 -36.77 -17.67
C SER A 558 -31.13 -36.71 -18.98
N SER A 559 -30.78 -37.52 -19.98
CA SER A 559 -31.37 -37.46 -21.34
C SER A 559 -32.63 -38.31 -21.53
N SER A 560 -33.24 -38.83 -20.46
CA SER A 560 -34.55 -39.48 -20.57
C SER A 560 -35.49 -39.03 -19.46
N LYS A 561 -36.63 -38.47 -19.90
CA LYS A 561 -37.74 -37.92 -19.12
C LYS A 561 -37.45 -36.54 -18.54
N TYR A 562 -37.90 -35.48 -19.23
CA TYR A 562 -39.05 -34.69 -18.81
C TYR A 562 -39.54 -33.88 -20.00
N THR A 563 -40.75 -34.23 -20.44
CA THR A 563 -41.52 -33.52 -21.46
C THR A 563 -41.89 -32.13 -20.96
N ILE A 564 -41.91 -31.21 -21.91
CA ILE A 564 -42.39 -29.83 -21.85
C ILE A 564 -43.76 -29.77 -21.16
N ASN A 565 -43.93 -28.82 -20.23
CA ASN A 565 -45.15 -28.03 -20.12
C ASN A 565 -44.84 -26.69 -19.43
N GLU A 566 -44.83 -25.63 -20.23
CA GLU A 566 -45.12 -24.27 -19.79
C GLU A 566 -46.63 -24.16 -19.49
N CYS A 567 -47.04 -23.45 -18.45
CA CYS A 567 -47.68 -22.12 -18.58
C CYS A 567 -48.22 -21.59 -17.23
N THR A 568 -47.95 -20.29 -17.03
CA THR A 568 -48.69 -19.21 -16.33
C THR A 568 -49.83 -19.47 -15.33
N THR A 569 -49.79 -18.73 -14.20
CA THR A 569 -50.80 -17.82 -13.58
C THR A 569 -50.48 -17.69 -12.08
N GLU A 570 -49.90 -16.61 -11.57
CA GLU A 570 -50.55 -15.37 -11.06
C GLU A 570 -51.65 -15.52 -10.00
N LEU A 571 -51.46 -14.74 -8.92
CA LEU A 571 -52.42 -14.13 -7.98
C LEU A 571 -52.90 -14.90 -6.73
N ALA A 572 -52.38 -14.42 -5.59
CA ALA A 572 -53.06 -14.00 -4.37
C ALA A 572 -54.16 -14.87 -3.75
N ASN A 573 -53.99 -15.25 -2.47
CA ASN A 573 -54.82 -14.72 -1.38
C ASN A 573 -54.40 -15.26 0.01
N ASN A 574 -54.29 -14.31 0.96
CA ASN A 574 -54.75 -14.31 2.36
C ASN A 574 -54.48 -15.56 3.22
N ALA A 575 -53.57 -15.47 4.19
CA ALA A 575 -53.81 -14.98 5.56
C ALA A 575 -54.75 -15.90 6.37
N ILE A 576 -54.22 -16.51 7.43
CA ILE A 576 -54.76 -16.57 8.80
C ILE A 576 -53.78 -17.33 9.71
N SER A 577 -53.67 -16.80 10.93
CA SER A 577 -53.03 -17.28 12.17
C SER A 577 -52.90 -18.79 12.35
N GLY A 578 -51.96 -19.35 13.12
CA GLY A 578 -51.09 -18.83 14.17
C GLY A 578 -50.75 -19.99 15.13
N VAL A 579 -49.82 -19.77 16.07
CA VAL A 579 -49.61 -20.52 17.34
C VAL A 579 -49.00 -21.94 17.13
N GLU A 580 -48.01 -22.50 17.83
CA GLU A 580 -47.13 -22.26 18.99
C GLU A 580 -45.93 -23.21 18.76
N SER A 581 -44.66 -22.81 18.92
CA SER A 581 -43.85 -22.82 20.15
C SER A 581 -43.44 -24.22 20.68
N LEU A 582 -42.15 -24.28 21.07
CA LEU A 582 -41.46 -25.26 21.94
C LEU A 582 -40.91 -26.52 21.23
N LYS A 583 -39.72 -27.07 21.53
CA LYS A 583 -38.48 -26.65 22.25
C LYS A 583 -37.62 -27.93 22.28
N TYR A 584 -36.29 -27.82 22.08
CA TYR A 584 -35.23 -28.78 22.47
C TYR A 584 -35.31 -30.21 21.83
N ASP A 585 -34.27 -31.01 21.61
CA ASP A 585 -32.93 -31.13 22.17
C ASP A 585 -31.96 -31.83 21.17
N MET A 586 -30.65 -31.67 21.39
CA MET A 586 -29.57 -32.44 20.79
C MET A 586 -29.48 -33.87 21.35
N ALA A 587 -29.13 -34.88 20.54
CA ALA A 587 -27.97 -35.78 20.75
C ALA A 587 -27.90 -36.97 19.76
N CYS A 588 -26.80 -36.98 19.02
CA CYS A 588 -25.86 -38.07 18.66
C CYS A 588 -26.19 -39.58 18.74
N LEU A 589 -25.75 -40.26 17.66
CA LEU A 589 -25.05 -41.57 17.53
C LEU A 589 -25.85 -42.89 17.48
N GLY A 590 -25.49 -43.72 16.49
CA GLY A 590 -25.73 -45.17 16.48
C GLY A 590 -25.60 -45.83 15.10
N CYS A 591 -24.46 -46.47 14.82
CA CYS A 591 -24.31 -47.50 13.76
C CYS A 591 -24.83 -48.86 14.26
N PRO A 592 -25.30 -49.78 13.39
CA PRO A 592 -25.65 -51.15 13.80
C PRO A 592 -24.55 -52.19 13.48
N ASN A 593 -24.47 -53.19 14.36
CA ASN A 593 -23.65 -54.42 14.31
C ASN A 593 -24.39 -55.58 13.63
N ILE A 594 -23.65 -56.52 13.00
CA ILE A 594 -23.97 -57.95 12.74
C ILE A 594 -22.60 -58.69 12.63
N THR A 595 -22.11 -59.41 13.67
CA THR A 595 -22.01 -60.91 13.89
C THR A 595 -21.38 -61.71 12.73
N ASP A 596 -20.52 -62.74 12.84
CA ASP A 596 -19.88 -63.58 13.89
C ASP A 596 -18.88 -64.56 13.20
N LEU A 597 -18.09 -65.35 13.98
CA LEU A 597 -17.18 -66.49 13.68
C LEU A 597 -15.78 -66.18 13.10
N GLY A 598 -14.64 -66.75 13.52
CA GLY A 598 -14.29 -67.74 14.55
C GLY A 598 -12.93 -68.42 14.24
N LYS A 599 -12.07 -68.54 15.27
CA LYS A 599 -10.92 -69.49 15.48
C LYS A 599 -9.56 -69.36 14.76
N ASN A 600 -8.53 -69.18 15.62
CA ASN A 600 -7.23 -69.89 15.77
C ASN A 600 -6.25 -70.09 14.59
N ASN A 601 -5.03 -69.52 14.66
CA ASN A 601 -3.75 -70.23 14.93
C ASN A 601 -2.46 -69.39 14.65
N LEU A 602 -1.48 -69.64 15.53
CA LEU A 602 -0.01 -69.49 15.55
C LEU A 602 0.82 -68.82 14.40
N LEU A 603 1.87 -68.11 14.88
CA LEU A 603 3.09 -67.51 14.27
C LEU A 603 4.03 -68.52 13.53
N PRO A 604 5.26 -68.20 13.00
CA PRO A 604 6.00 -66.93 12.67
C PRO A 604 6.76 -66.92 11.29
N PHE A 605 7.61 -65.88 11.03
CA PHE A 605 8.69 -65.73 10.01
C PHE A 605 8.25 -65.39 8.55
N THR A 606 8.91 -64.57 7.71
CA THR A 606 10.34 -64.22 7.49
C THR A 606 10.49 -62.92 6.66
N GLU A 607 11.70 -62.34 6.63
CA GLU A 607 12.14 -61.14 5.88
C GLU A 607 12.36 -61.32 4.35
N HIS A 608 12.52 -60.16 3.69
CA HIS A 608 13.17 -59.86 2.38
C HIS A 608 12.37 -60.04 1.07
N HIS A 609 12.00 -58.93 0.42
CA HIS A 609 12.77 -58.30 -0.69
C HIS A 609 12.01 -57.13 -1.34
N ALA A 610 12.79 -56.22 -1.93
CA ALA A 610 12.39 -54.98 -2.61
C ALA A 610 11.51 -55.19 -3.85
N THR A 611 10.56 -54.27 -4.11
CA THR A 611 10.16 -53.88 -5.47
C THR A 611 9.37 -52.57 -5.50
N GLU A 612 9.87 -51.63 -6.31
CA GLU A 612 9.16 -50.65 -7.14
C GLU A 612 7.72 -50.26 -6.75
N VAL A 613 7.55 -49.05 -6.20
CA VAL A 613 6.26 -48.37 -6.18
C VAL A 613 6.00 -47.80 -7.57
N ASN A 614 5.33 -48.59 -8.39
CA ASN A 614 4.67 -48.13 -9.62
C ASN A 614 3.65 -47.05 -9.26
N THR A 615 3.95 -45.81 -9.65
CA THR A 615 2.98 -44.74 -9.81
C THR A 615 1.96 -45.17 -10.86
N VAL A 616 0.80 -45.64 -10.43
CA VAL A 616 -0.35 -45.82 -11.31
C VAL A 616 -0.90 -44.43 -11.64
N THR A 617 -0.34 -43.84 -12.70
CA THR A 617 -1.03 -42.86 -13.52
C THR A 617 -2.22 -43.56 -14.17
N SER A 618 -3.41 -43.40 -13.61
CA SER A 618 -4.64 -43.75 -14.31
C SER A 618 -4.96 -42.63 -15.30
N ASP A 619 -4.27 -42.66 -16.44
CA ASP A 619 -4.75 -42.08 -17.68
C ASP A 619 -6.03 -42.83 -18.08
N LYS A 620 -7.18 -42.20 -17.86
CA LYS A 620 -8.38 -42.44 -18.65
C LYS A 620 -8.85 -41.10 -19.19
N GLU A 621 -8.52 -40.88 -20.47
CA GLU A 621 -9.06 -39.85 -21.32
C GLU A 621 -10.60 -39.92 -21.28
N CYS A 622 -11.22 -38.88 -20.71
CA CYS A 622 -12.60 -38.53 -20.98
C CYS A 622 -12.59 -37.18 -21.72
N SER A 623 -12.64 -37.28 -23.03
CA SER A 623 -12.59 -36.20 -24.01
C SER A 623 -13.90 -35.40 -24.04
N THR A 624 -14.19 -34.58 -23.03
CA THR A 624 -15.20 -33.48 -23.10
C THR A 624 -15.08 -32.40 -22.01
N SER A 625 -14.06 -32.39 -21.15
CA SER A 625 -13.88 -31.32 -20.15
C SER A 625 -12.99 -30.20 -20.71
N GLY A 626 -13.55 -29.02 -20.96
CA GLY A 626 -12.77 -27.82 -21.35
C GLY A 626 -11.67 -27.46 -20.35
N GLU A 627 -10.53 -27.00 -20.85
CA GLU A 627 -9.39 -26.55 -20.03
C GLU A 627 -9.74 -25.26 -19.30
N ASN A 628 -9.31 -25.15 -18.03
CA ASN A 628 -9.56 -23.96 -17.23
C ASN A 628 -8.39 -23.59 -16.31
N LEU A 629 -8.41 -22.32 -15.89
CA LEU A 629 -7.48 -21.74 -14.95
C LEU A 629 -8.24 -20.83 -13.98
N LEU A 630 -8.19 -21.16 -12.70
CA LEU A 630 -8.65 -20.31 -11.61
C LEU A 630 -7.44 -19.73 -10.88
N LEU A 631 -7.36 -18.41 -10.76
CA LEU A 631 -6.37 -17.71 -9.93
C LEU A 631 -7.07 -16.74 -8.98
N ARG A 632 -6.50 -16.60 -7.78
CA ARG A 632 -6.93 -15.61 -6.79
C ARG A 632 -5.76 -14.87 -6.18
N LEU A 633 -5.76 -13.55 -6.31
CA LEU A 633 -4.85 -12.68 -5.58
C LEU A 633 -5.61 -12.02 -4.42
N ILE A 634 -5.53 -12.62 -3.23
CA ILE A 634 -6.26 -12.22 -2.02
C ILE A 634 -7.79 -12.25 -2.24
N ASP A 635 -8.38 -11.15 -2.70
CA ASP A 635 -9.81 -10.93 -2.91
C ASP A 635 -10.21 -10.80 -4.39
N ASP A 636 -9.22 -10.72 -5.29
CA ASP A 636 -9.44 -10.61 -6.74
C ASP A 636 -9.33 -12.00 -7.41
N PHE A 637 -10.46 -12.51 -7.89
CA PHE A 637 -10.56 -13.75 -8.68
C PHE A 637 -10.49 -13.48 -10.17
N ILE A 638 -9.81 -14.37 -10.90
CA ILE A 638 -9.92 -14.52 -12.34
C ILE A 638 -10.09 -15.99 -12.68
N PHE A 639 -11.08 -16.28 -13.50
CA PHE A 639 -11.35 -17.60 -14.06
C PHE A 639 -11.28 -17.52 -15.58
N ILE A 640 -10.51 -18.39 -16.19
CA ILE A 640 -10.30 -18.47 -17.64
C ILE A 640 -10.67 -19.89 -18.05
N SER A 641 -11.52 -20.04 -19.08
CA SER A 641 -11.93 -21.35 -19.59
C SER A 641 -12.09 -21.32 -21.10
N THR A 642 -11.85 -22.46 -21.75
CA THR A 642 -12.19 -22.67 -23.16
C THR A 642 -13.67 -23.08 -23.37
N SER A 643 -14.43 -23.26 -22.28
CA SER A 643 -15.86 -23.57 -22.31
C SER A 643 -16.71 -22.42 -21.78
N LYS A 644 -17.60 -21.90 -22.63
CA LYS A 644 -18.57 -20.85 -22.26
C LYS A 644 -19.49 -21.30 -21.12
N GLU A 645 -19.90 -22.56 -21.14
CA GLU A 645 -20.78 -23.15 -20.13
C GLU A 645 -20.08 -23.17 -18.77
N GLN A 646 -18.83 -23.59 -18.72
CA GLN A 646 -18.04 -23.62 -17.48
C GLN A 646 -17.80 -22.21 -16.93
N ALA A 647 -17.45 -21.25 -17.79
CA ALA A 647 -17.32 -19.85 -17.41
C ALA A 647 -18.65 -19.26 -16.91
N GLY A 648 -19.77 -19.58 -17.57
CA GLY A 648 -21.12 -19.18 -17.16
C GLY A 648 -21.53 -19.79 -15.81
N ARG A 649 -21.19 -21.06 -15.55
CA ARG A 649 -21.39 -21.69 -14.23
C ARG A 649 -20.61 -20.98 -13.14
N PHE A 650 -19.33 -20.69 -13.38
CA PHE A 650 -18.50 -19.93 -12.43
C PHE A 650 -19.08 -18.53 -12.17
N PHE A 651 -19.44 -17.80 -13.24
CA PHE A 651 -20.09 -16.50 -13.17
C PHE A 651 -21.35 -16.52 -12.29
N ASN A 652 -22.26 -17.46 -12.55
CA ASN A 652 -23.50 -17.62 -11.80
C ASN A 652 -23.23 -17.97 -10.33
N ARG A 653 -22.26 -18.85 -10.07
CA ARG A 653 -21.87 -19.22 -8.70
C ARG A 653 -21.31 -18.03 -7.92
N MET A 654 -20.43 -17.25 -8.53
CA MET A 654 -19.83 -16.04 -7.93
C MET A 654 -20.85 -14.92 -7.73
N THR A 655 -21.85 -14.81 -8.61
CA THR A 655 -22.93 -13.81 -8.50
C THR A 655 -23.88 -14.15 -7.35
N ARG A 656 -24.21 -15.43 -7.15
CA ARG A 656 -25.02 -15.90 -6.01
C ARG A 656 -24.31 -15.74 -4.66
N GLY A 657 -22.97 -15.81 -4.66
CA GLY A 657 -22.14 -15.71 -3.44
C GLY A 657 -22.17 -16.98 -2.57
N PHE A 658 -21.37 -16.98 -1.52
CA PHE A 658 -21.15 -18.13 -0.63
C PHE A 658 -21.54 -17.75 0.80
N ARG A 659 -22.82 -17.96 1.14
CA ARG A 659 -23.40 -17.60 2.45
C ARG A 659 -22.63 -18.20 3.62
N ALA A 660 -22.26 -19.48 3.55
CA ALA A 660 -21.50 -20.16 4.59
C ALA A 660 -20.13 -19.52 4.88
N TYR A 661 -19.58 -18.77 3.91
CA TYR A 661 -18.28 -18.09 4.04
C TYR A 661 -18.42 -16.58 4.15
N ASN A 662 -19.64 -16.04 4.23
CA ASN A 662 -19.91 -14.59 4.16
C ASN A 662 -19.22 -13.92 2.96
N CYS A 663 -19.07 -14.64 1.85
CA CYS A 663 -18.32 -14.21 0.68
C CYS A 663 -19.26 -13.77 -0.44
N TYR A 664 -19.20 -12.49 -0.81
CA TYR A 664 -20.06 -11.91 -1.85
C TYR A 664 -19.24 -11.05 -2.80
N SER A 665 -19.52 -11.18 -4.09
CA SER A 665 -18.84 -10.41 -5.13
C SER A 665 -19.29 -8.95 -5.15
N ASN A 666 -18.37 -8.08 -5.55
CA ASN A 666 -18.59 -6.67 -5.74
C ASN A 666 -19.21 -6.40 -7.11
N LYS A 667 -20.51 -6.11 -7.12
CA LYS A 667 -21.32 -5.93 -8.34
C LYS A 667 -20.78 -4.88 -9.33
N THR A 668 -20.03 -3.89 -8.85
CA THR A 668 -19.48 -2.81 -9.71
C THR A 668 -18.10 -3.12 -10.28
N LYS A 669 -17.49 -4.24 -9.87
CA LYS A 669 -16.13 -4.65 -10.28
C LYS A 669 -16.12 -6.04 -10.90
N PHE A 670 -17.28 -6.51 -11.33
CA PHE A 670 -17.41 -7.76 -12.05
C PHE A 670 -16.99 -7.54 -13.51
N GLY A 671 -16.38 -8.54 -14.16
CA GLY A 671 -15.95 -8.44 -15.55
C GLY A 671 -16.14 -9.75 -16.29
N THR A 672 -16.72 -9.71 -17.50
CA THR A 672 -16.82 -10.85 -18.42
C THR A 672 -16.59 -10.39 -19.86
N ASN A 673 -16.00 -11.25 -20.68
CA ASN A 673 -15.86 -11.00 -22.13
C ASN A 673 -16.97 -11.64 -22.97
N PHE A 674 -17.97 -12.26 -22.34
CA PHE A 674 -19.09 -12.90 -23.01
C PHE A 674 -20.44 -12.39 -22.46
N GLY A 675 -21.45 -12.40 -23.33
CA GLY A 675 -22.79 -11.86 -23.05
C GLY A 675 -23.54 -12.67 -21.99
N MET A 676 -23.42 -12.25 -20.73
CA MET A 676 -24.23 -12.73 -19.59
C MET A 676 -24.78 -11.58 -18.72
N THR A 677 -24.72 -10.34 -19.21
CA THR A 677 -25.04 -9.12 -18.43
C THR A 677 -26.52 -8.77 -18.37
N GLN A 678 -27.44 -9.71 -18.57
CA GLN A 678 -28.89 -9.46 -18.44
C GLN A 678 -29.36 -9.29 -16.97
N ASN A 679 -28.48 -9.45 -15.98
CA ASN A 679 -28.81 -9.18 -14.59
C ASN A 679 -28.79 -7.68 -14.28
N HIS A 680 -29.97 -7.08 -14.10
CA HIS A 680 -30.18 -5.70 -13.65
C HIS A 680 -29.34 -5.39 -12.39
N GLY A 681 -28.19 -4.73 -12.56
CA GLY A 681 -27.34 -4.24 -11.46
C GLY A 681 -25.86 -4.68 -11.48
N LEU A 682 -25.41 -5.51 -12.42
CA LEU A 682 -23.98 -5.77 -12.63
C LEU A 682 -23.40 -4.78 -13.64
N ILE A 683 -22.26 -4.18 -13.30
CA ILE A 683 -21.50 -3.33 -14.23
C ILE A 683 -20.34 -4.16 -14.76
N ASN A 684 -20.37 -4.51 -16.04
CA ASN A 684 -19.29 -5.25 -16.68
C ASN A 684 -18.08 -4.33 -16.91
N ARG A 685 -16.99 -4.61 -16.20
CA ARG A 685 -15.75 -3.83 -16.24
C ARG A 685 -14.85 -4.33 -17.37
N ILE A 686 -15.28 -4.12 -18.61
CA ILE A 686 -14.50 -4.40 -19.82
C ILE A 686 -13.98 -3.09 -20.42
N TYR A 687 -12.77 -3.10 -20.94
CA TYR A 687 -12.20 -1.98 -21.69
C TYR A 687 -12.16 -2.36 -23.17
N SER A 688 -12.67 -1.48 -24.02
CA SER A 688 -12.57 -1.62 -25.47
C SER A 688 -11.48 -0.68 -25.97
N GLY A 689 -10.49 -1.24 -26.66
CA GLY A 689 -9.52 -0.46 -27.42
C GLY A 689 -10.19 0.23 -28.60
N ALA A 690 -9.52 1.25 -29.17
CA ALA A 690 -10.00 1.94 -30.36
C ALA A 690 -10.05 1.02 -31.60
N ASP A 691 -9.26 -0.05 -31.57
CA ASP A 691 -9.21 -1.17 -32.51
C ASP A 691 -10.33 -2.20 -32.28
N GLY A 692 -11.21 -2.00 -31.29
CA GLY A 692 -12.26 -2.95 -30.92
C GLY A 692 -11.78 -4.13 -30.08
N ILE A 693 -10.49 -4.21 -29.74
CA ILE A 693 -9.95 -5.29 -28.91
C ILE A 693 -10.45 -5.12 -27.46
N LEU A 694 -10.90 -6.23 -26.88
CA LEU A 694 -11.44 -6.25 -25.53
C LEU A 694 -10.38 -6.63 -24.50
N PHE A 695 -10.32 -5.87 -23.42
CA PHE A 695 -9.42 -6.11 -22.29
C PHE A 695 -10.18 -6.19 -20.97
N LEU A 696 -9.80 -7.15 -20.13
CA LEU A 696 -10.29 -7.25 -18.76
C LEU A 696 -9.19 -6.86 -17.76
N PRO A 697 -9.44 -5.89 -16.86
CA PRO A 697 -8.50 -5.51 -15.83
C PRO A 697 -8.57 -6.46 -14.63
N TRP A 698 -7.44 -7.02 -14.22
CA TRP A 698 -7.34 -7.85 -13.01
C TRP A 698 -6.03 -7.59 -12.25
N SER A 699 -6.13 -7.26 -10.97
CA SER A 699 -5.01 -7.12 -10.00
C SER A 699 -3.84 -6.19 -10.33
N GLY A 700 -3.78 -5.56 -11.50
CA GLY A 700 -2.45 -5.25 -12.01
C GLY A 700 -2.36 -5.09 -13.50
N LEU A 701 -3.12 -5.91 -14.18
CA LEU A 701 -2.88 -6.37 -15.53
C LEU A 701 -4.12 -6.07 -16.37
N LEU A 702 -3.90 -5.81 -17.65
CA LEU A 702 -4.91 -5.89 -18.69
C LEU A 702 -4.70 -7.21 -19.41
N ILE A 703 -5.71 -8.06 -19.42
CA ILE A 703 -5.69 -9.32 -20.15
C ILE A 703 -6.46 -9.12 -21.45
N ASN A 704 -5.80 -9.37 -22.59
CA ASN A 704 -6.47 -9.43 -23.88
C ASN A 704 -7.45 -10.61 -23.89
N CYS A 705 -8.73 -10.34 -24.16
CA CYS A 705 -9.78 -11.34 -24.06
C CYS A 705 -9.75 -12.39 -25.18
N GLN A 706 -8.99 -12.16 -26.25
CA GLN A 706 -8.84 -13.08 -27.38
C GLN A 706 -7.51 -13.85 -27.32
N THR A 707 -6.42 -13.15 -27.03
CA THR A 707 -5.06 -13.73 -27.13
C THR A 707 -4.44 -14.12 -25.79
N LEU A 708 -5.04 -13.71 -24.66
CA LEU A 708 -4.47 -13.79 -23.30
C LEU A 708 -3.14 -13.06 -23.10
N GLU A 709 -2.75 -12.21 -24.05
CA GLU A 709 -1.61 -11.33 -23.87
C GLU A 709 -1.82 -10.38 -22.69
N ILE A 710 -0.73 -10.09 -21.99
CA ILE A 710 -0.73 -9.38 -20.72
C ILE A 710 -0.06 -8.03 -20.91
N GLN A 711 -0.80 -6.97 -20.58
CA GLN A 711 -0.28 -5.61 -20.51
C GLN A 711 -0.37 -5.06 -19.08
N ALA A 712 0.47 -4.08 -18.76
CA ALA A 712 0.36 -3.36 -17.50
C ALA A 712 -0.82 -2.37 -17.54
N ASP A 713 -1.70 -2.40 -16.54
CA ASP A 713 -2.84 -1.48 -16.48
C ASP A 713 -2.42 -0.10 -15.96
N TYR A 714 -2.09 0.79 -16.89
CA TYR A 714 -1.76 2.20 -16.62
C TYR A 714 -2.98 3.11 -16.50
N THR A 715 -4.21 2.62 -16.75
CA THR A 715 -5.44 3.42 -16.60
C THR A 715 -5.61 3.94 -15.17
N ARG A 716 -5.00 3.27 -14.19
CA ARG A 716 -4.96 3.69 -12.78
C ARG A 716 -4.23 5.01 -12.53
N TYR A 717 -3.45 5.50 -13.49
CA TYR A 717 -2.79 6.80 -13.43
C TYR A 717 -3.63 7.91 -14.05
N PHE A 718 -4.75 7.58 -14.72
CA PHE A 718 -5.61 8.56 -15.34
C PHE A 718 -6.15 9.57 -14.30
N GLY A 719 -6.00 10.86 -14.61
CA GLY A 719 -6.38 11.95 -13.71
C GLY A 719 -5.50 12.13 -12.46
N ILE A 720 -4.42 11.34 -12.29
CA ILE A 720 -3.47 11.47 -11.19
C ILE A 720 -2.23 12.23 -11.65
N ASN A 721 -1.84 13.26 -10.90
CA ASN A 721 -0.57 13.93 -11.14
C ASN A 721 0.60 12.99 -10.80
N ILE A 722 1.47 12.67 -11.76
CA ILE A 722 2.61 11.76 -11.55
C ILE A 722 3.50 12.19 -10.39
N ARG A 723 3.63 13.49 -10.11
CA ARG A 723 4.37 14.03 -8.96
C ARG A 723 3.86 13.48 -7.62
N SER A 724 2.57 13.19 -7.50
CA SER A 724 1.98 12.66 -6.27
C SER A 724 2.28 11.18 -6.04
N THR A 725 2.83 10.50 -7.04
CA THR A 725 3.25 9.09 -6.95
C THR A 725 4.68 8.94 -6.43
N LEU A 726 5.39 10.06 -6.26
CA LEU A 726 6.81 10.12 -5.94
C LEU A 726 7.04 10.57 -4.50
N THR A 727 8.17 10.15 -3.95
CA THR A 727 8.76 10.73 -2.74
C THR A 727 10.14 11.24 -3.10
N ILE A 728 10.33 12.56 -3.01
CA ILE A 728 11.55 13.22 -3.47
C ILE A 728 12.47 13.49 -2.27
N GLU A 729 13.71 13.02 -2.38
CA GLU A 729 14.73 13.16 -1.34
C GLU A 729 15.83 14.11 -1.82
N LEU A 730 15.82 15.34 -1.30
CA LEU A 730 16.72 16.43 -1.73
C LEU A 730 17.95 16.63 -0.82
N HIS A 731 18.24 15.70 0.10
CA HIS A 731 19.27 15.91 1.13
C HIS A 731 20.66 15.35 0.78
N ALA A 732 21.71 16.08 1.19
CA ALA A 732 23.16 15.80 1.16
C ALA A 732 23.77 15.39 -0.20
N LYS A 733 23.18 14.45 -0.94
CA LYS A 733 23.65 13.94 -2.23
C LYS A 733 22.43 13.70 -3.15
N PRO A 734 21.71 14.75 -3.58
CA PRO A 734 20.47 14.61 -4.35
C PRO A 734 20.71 13.87 -5.68
N CYS A 735 21.83 14.12 -6.35
CA CYS A 735 22.26 13.42 -7.57
C CYS A 735 22.44 11.90 -7.36
N TYR A 736 23.05 11.47 -6.26
CA TYR A 736 23.21 10.05 -5.95
C TYR A 736 21.86 9.37 -5.69
N ARG A 737 20.96 10.06 -4.97
CA ARG A 737 19.60 9.55 -4.70
C ARG A 737 18.75 9.46 -5.97
N LEU A 738 18.91 10.43 -6.88
CA LEU A 738 18.28 10.39 -8.19
C LEU A 738 18.65 9.10 -8.94
N LYS A 739 19.94 8.74 -8.98
CA LYS A 739 20.41 7.48 -9.60
C LYS A 739 19.74 6.25 -9.00
N GLU A 740 19.68 6.17 -7.67
CA GLU A 740 19.01 5.06 -6.97
C GLU A 740 17.49 5.03 -7.24
N LYS A 741 16.84 6.19 -7.30
CA LYS A 741 15.40 6.29 -7.59
C LYS A 741 15.08 5.86 -9.02
N LEU A 742 15.87 6.28 -10.01
CA LEU A 742 15.66 5.90 -11.41
C LEU A 742 15.71 4.38 -11.59
N LEU A 743 16.73 3.73 -11.04
CA LEU A 743 16.85 2.26 -11.04
C LEU A 743 15.62 1.58 -10.40
N ASN A 744 15.13 2.11 -9.28
CA ASN A 744 13.94 1.56 -8.63
C ASN A 744 12.66 1.79 -9.46
N PHE A 745 12.55 2.89 -10.20
CA PHE A 745 11.39 3.15 -11.08
C PHE A 745 11.27 2.11 -12.18
N VAL A 746 12.40 1.73 -12.80
CA VAL A 746 12.47 0.67 -13.81
C VAL A 746 12.22 -0.70 -13.16
N LYS A 747 13.01 -1.06 -12.14
CA LYS A 747 12.98 -2.39 -11.50
C LYS A 747 11.59 -2.81 -11.00
N THR A 748 10.80 -1.88 -10.47
CA THR A 748 9.46 -2.19 -9.95
C THR A 748 8.41 -2.50 -11.02
N ARG A 749 8.78 -2.40 -12.30
CA ARG A 749 7.89 -2.64 -13.44
C ARG A 749 8.38 -3.75 -14.37
N CYS A 750 9.63 -4.18 -14.23
CA CYS A 750 10.21 -5.26 -15.00
C CYS A 750 9.83 -6.65 -14.46
N HIS A 751 8.54 -7.00 -14.51
CA HIS A 751 8.10 -8.35 -14.16
C HIS A 751 8.19 -9.30 -15.37
N PRO A 752 8.65 -10.56 -15.21
CA PRO A 752 8.82 -11.51 -16.32
C PRO A 752 7.57 -11.69 -17.19
N ILE A 753 6.38 -11.64 -16.57
CA ILE A 753 5.08 -11.79 -17.26
C ILE A 753 4.86 -10.83 -18.43
N PHE A 754 5.52 -9.66 -18.44
CA PHE A 754 5.36 -8.66 -19.50
C PHE A 754 6.30 -8.88 -20.70
N TYR A 755 7.35 -9.69 -20.54
CA TYR A 755 8.43 -9.86 -21.52
C TYR A 755 8.61 -11.30 -21.99
N ASP A 756 7.83 -12.24 -21.47
CA ASP A 756 7.86 -13.63 -21.91
C ASP A 756 7.14 -13.80 -23.25
N SER A 757 7.91 -14.16 -24.29
CA SER A 757 7.42 -14.40 -25.65
C SER A 757 6.50 -15.63 -25.77
N ASN A 758 6.46 -16.51 -24.77
CA ASN A 758 5.50 -17.62 -24.75
C ASN A 758 4.07 -17.14 -24.48
N ILE A 759 3.92 -16.01 -23.79
CA ILE A 759 2.64 -15.40 -23.43
C ILE A 759 2.32 -14.23 -24.35
N ASN A 760 3.30 -13.36 -24.65
CA ASN A 760 3.08 -12.12 -25.37
C ASN A 760 3.73 -12.14 -26.76
N ALA A 761 3.05 -11.63 -27.78
CA ALA A 761 3.69 -11.37 -29.07
C ALA A 761 4.81 -10.32 -28.96
N PRO A 762 5.79 -10.31 -29.88
CA PRO A 762 6.88 -9.32 -29.88
C PRO A 762 6.38 -7.87 -29.83
N ALA A 763 5.28 -7.55 -30.53
CA ALA A 763 4.67 -6.23 -30.50
C ALA A 763 4.20 -5.83 -29.08
N THR A 764 3.58 -6.76 -28.35
CA THR A 764 3.10 -6.53 -26.97
C THR A 764 4.25 -6.45 -25.98
N VAL A 765 5.31 -7.25 -26.16
CA VAL A 765 6.55 -7.13 -25.37
C VAL A 765 7.17 -5.73 -25.56
N CYS A 766 7.29 -5.27 -26.81
CA CYS A 766 7.78 -3.93 -27.13
C CYS A 766 6.88 -2.83 -26.53
N LEU A 767 5.55 -2.98 -26.61
CA LEU A 767 4.60 -2.04 -26.04
C LEU A 767 4.75 -1.96 -24.51
N ASN A 768 4.83 -3.10 -23.83
CA ASN A 768 5.03 -3.17 -22.38
C ASN A 768 6.35 -2.49 -21.96
N ALA A 769 7.43 -2.75 -22.71
CA ALA A 769 8.71 -2.09 -22.50
C ALA A 769 8.58 -0.56 -22.68
N TYR A 770 8.01 -0.12 -23.80
CA TYR A 770 7.79 1.29 -24.11
C TYR A 770 6.99 2.00 -23.01
N GLN A 771 5.83 1.46 -22.61
CA GLN A 771 4.98 2.08 -21.60
C GLN A 771 5.66 2.14 -20.22
N ALA A 772 6.40 1.09 -19.84
CA ALA A 772 7.18 1.09 -18.60
C ALA A 772 8.25 2.19 -18.60
N PHE A 773 8.98 2.35 -19.72
CA PHE A 773 9.98 3.40 -19.86
C PHE A 773 9.36 4.79 -19.96
N LEU A 774 8.22 4.95 -20.63
CA LEU A 774 7.50 6.22 -20.71
C LEU A 774 7.09 6.71 -19.32
N LEU A 775 6.48 5.85 -18.50
CA LEU A 775 6.12 6.21 -17.13
C LEU A 775 7.37 6.51 -16.28
N CYS A 776 8.47 5.76 -16.50
CA CYS A 776 9.75 6.03 -15.85
C CYS A 776 10.28 7.43 -16.22
N ALA A 777 10.23 7.79 -17.51
CA ALA A 777 10.64 9.10 -18.02
C ALA A 777 9.78 10.23 -17.44
N MET A 778 8.45 10.06 -17.37
CA MET A 778 7.55 11.03 -16.73
C MET A 778 7.90 11.23 -15.25
N LYS A 779 8.15 10.14 -14.51
CA LYS A 779 8.57 10.20 -13.10
C LYS A 779 9.93 10.88 -12.94
N PHE A 780 10.87 10.56 -13.81
CA PHE A 780 12.20 11.16 -13.83
C PHE A 780 12.11 12.67 -14.09
N HIS A 781 11.31 13.10 -15.07
CA HIS A 781 11.04 14.51 -15.36
C HIS A 781 10.49 15.24 -14.12
N CYS A 782 9.45 14.70 -13.46
CA CYS A 782 8.90 15.30 -12.24
C CYS A 782 9.94 15.38 -11.11
N TYR A 783 10.83 14.39 -10.99
CA TYR A 783 11.90 14.38 -9.99
C TYR A 783 12.94 15.48 -10.28
N ILE A 784 13.41 15.59 -11.53
CA ILE A 784 14.37 16.62 -11.96
C ILE A 784 13.78 18.01 -11.78
N HIS A 785 12.54 18.24 -12.22
CA HIS A 785 11.85 19.52 -12.07
C HIS A 785 11.81 19.94 -10.58
N SER A 786 11.52 19.00 -9.68
CA SER A 786 11.51 19.28 -8.24
C SER A 786 12.90 19.50 -7.62
N MET A 787 13.98 19.12 -8.32
CA MET A 787 15.36 19.35 -7.89
C MET A 787 15.92 20.71 -8.34
N GLN A 788 15.35 21.35 -9.37
CA GLN A 788 15.89 22.59 -9.95
C GLN A 788 16.03 23.74 -8.93
N ASP A 789 15.18 23.74 -7.90
CA ASP A 789 15.22 24.69 -6.79
C ASP A 789 16.44 24.53 -5.87
N VAL A 790 17.13 23.38 -5.92
CA VAL A 790 18.21 23.02 -4.99
C VAL A 790 19.53 22.81 -5.73
N THR A 791 19.49 22.05 -6.83
CA THR A 791 20.67 21.71 -7.63
C THR A 791 20.26 21.50 -9.08
N LYS A 792 21.01 22.09 -10.02
CA LYS A 792 20.87 21.79 -11.45
C LYS A 792 21.93 20.76 -11.87
N PRO A 793 21.57 19.48 -12.06
CA PRO A 793 22.51 18.47 -12.55
C PRO A 793 22.97 18.81 -13.97
N LYS A 794 24.25 18.55 -14.27
CA LYS A 794 24.81 18.73 -15.62
C LYS A 794 24.17 17.75 -16.60
N PRO A 795 23.91 18.13 -17.86
CA PRO A 795 23.33 17.22 -18.86
C PRO A 795 24.12 15.92 -19.04
N SER A 796 25.45 15.97 -19.04
CA SER A 796 26.31 14.79 -19.14
C SER A 796 26.09 13.77 -18.01
N TYR A 797 25.86 14.26 -16.79
CA TYR A 797 25.56 13.41 -15.64
C TYR A 797 24.17 12.77 -15.73
N LEU A 798 23.20 13.48 -16.29
CA LEU A 798 21.86 12.94 -16.53
C LEU A 798 21.91 11.81 -17.56
N LEU A 799 22.63 12.01 -18.66
CA LEU A 799 22.84 10.99 -19.68
C LEU A 799 23.49 9.74 -19.09
N GLU A 800 24.57 9.90 -18.31
CA GLU A 800 25.27 8.79 -17.66
C GLU A 800 24.35 7.96 -16.74
N ILE A 801 23.47 8.63 -15.97
CA ILE A 801 22.51 7.93 -15.11
C ILE A 801 21.45 7.19 -15.93
N ILE A 802 20.95 7.82 -16.99
CA ILE A 802 19.95 7.23 -17.87
C ILE A 802 20.52 5.96 -18.52
N GLU A 803 21.70 6.04 -19.13
CA GLU A 803 22.40 4.90 -19.74
C GLU A 803 22.64 3.78 -18.72
N ARG A 804 23.09 4.13 -17.51
CA ARG A 804 23.30 3.17 -16.42
C ARG A 804 22.01 2.59 -15.85
N SER A 805 20.84 3.15 -16.16
CA SER A 805 19.57 2.60 -15.71
C SER A 805 19.00 1.53 -16.63
N PHE A 806 19.53 1.44 -17.86
CA PHE A 806 19.21 0.41 -18.83
C PHE A 806 20.12 -0.83 -18.73
N ARG A 807 21.31 -0.66 -18.12
CA ARG A 807 22.24 -1.75 -17.78
C ARG A 807 21.91 -2.32 -16.42
#